data_AF-A0A956G959-F1
#
_entry.id   AF-A0A956G959-F1
#
_cell.length_a   1.000
_cell.length_b   1.000
_cell.length_c   1.000
_cell.angle_alpha   90.00
_cell.angle_beta   90.00
_cell.angle_gamma   90.00
#
_symmetry.space_group_name_H-M   'P 1'
#
loop_
_entity.id
_entity.type
_entity.pdbx_description
1 polymer ?
#
loop_
_entity_poly.entity_id
_entity_poly.type
_entity_poly.pdbx_seq_one_letter_code
_entity_poly.pdbx_strand_id
1 'polypeptide(L)'
;AIACKSGEVCSGGQCVQSCTNQCTFGATRCSGSGVQSCVQLPSGCTDWGSIAPCNSGDTCTGGACVPTSGCTKGARRCSGTTLEECDGQSWFTVQICPQSCAAAACSQTVQCSAGARRCGGAGGGASVEECNPSGTAWLFVRSCALGCQNGLCVGGCTAGERRCNGNVAEVCKSDGSGYNVDQSCSATFCQSGVCAKPSLLLDNTTVTMEGEHIYAGDVILKNNSQINIGPSGWLRIRAQNISIDATSSITAPAVGNFAGGAGFGGSKSCKSNYCSSTVSATIYSGGGYGAAGTNASKSLYNCYYSGSRYCTITASGGAANGGWLGEIHVGSSGGGCSQPNGGGMIDLIASTKVTMTGTLKADGGAGSSCGNGSGGGVRVVADDLTVDGVISAVAGGSGAGNGRIKLLYGAQKNINATISGVVEQSLIPPLDVRSSTHPDSKLVYNDGFEHVNVAWSKPFSNVAGYFYKVSSALPTAASHVPGAQDTWLAAESLSLTRADVQPGANYVQLVGVAPNASLGVVEAAFGITINDKPPTVSSSSHPAQSSWYTSGTVIFGWSDPVAASNVKAYYYVLDQYADTIPSKSAQKLPGSDKALLVANQPAGAIRFLHLIAEDTAGYLTQKAAHFRVQIGPEPGKGGVSGAIREAGSTPPLLLDGVEVTLNRGVLSTTSATGGQYFFSGTVWQGGWELRARKAGYQDFVKTITVTAGQNTPLDIQLVKAP
;
A
#
# COMPACT_ATOMS: atom_id res chain seq x y z
N ALA A 1 60.95 -24.06 45.34
CA ALA A 1 60.57 -25.48 45.36
C ALA A 1 61.66 -26.25 46.08
N ILE A 2 61.30 -27.15 46.99
CA ILE A 2 62.24 -28.05 47.68
C ILE A 2 62.19 -29.39 46.93
N ALA A 3 63.35 -29.96 46.57
CA ALA A 3 63.40 -31.26 45.91
C ALA A 3 63.00 -32.37 46.90
N CYS A 4 62.19 -33.33 46.45
CA CYS A 4 61.80 -34.47 47.27
C CYS A 4 63.01 -35.35 47.61
N LYS A 5 62.98 -35.98 48.79
CA LYS A 5 64.06 -36.88 49.24
C LYS A 5 64.11 -38.12 48.35
N SER A 6 65.23 -38.83 48.36
CA SER A 6 65.41 -40.06 47.57
C SER A 6 64.30 -41.07 47.91
N GLY A 7 63.53 -41.49 46.90
CA GLY A 7 62.39 -42.39 47.04
C GLY A 7 61.00 -41.71 47.07
N GLU A 8 60.93 -40.37 47.05
CA GLU A 8 59.67 -39.62 47.02
C GLU A 8 59.48 -38.86 45.70
N VAL A 9 58.22 -38.69 45.28
CA VAL A 9 57.81 -37.96 44.07
C VAL A 9 56.86 -36.82 44.42
N CYS A 10 56.89 -35.73 43.65
CA CYS A 10 55.96 -34.62 43.84
C CYS A 10 54.56 -34.99 43.32
N SER A 11 53.54 -34.85 44.17
CA SER A 11 52.12 -35.04 43.83
C SER A 11 51.28 -34.05 44.64
N GLY A 12 50.52 -33.18 44.00
CA GLY A 12 49.70 -32.15 44.67
C GLY A 12 50.54 -31.08 45.37
N GLY A 13 51.77 -30.85 44.91
CA GLY A 13 52.72 -29.93 45.54
C GLY A 13 53.37 -30.46 46.82
N GLN A 14 53.20 -31.74 47.15
CA GLN A 14 53.81 -32.41 48.31
C GLN A 14 54.68 -33.58 47.84
N CYS A 15 55.73 -33.92 48.62
CA CYS A 15 56.57 -35.08 48.36
C CYS A 15 55.94 -36.33 48.99
N VAL A 16 55.66 -37.35 48.18
CA VAL A 16 54.98 -38.59 48.60
C VAL A 16 55.68 -39.83 48.04
N GLN A 17 55.55 -40.98 48.72
CA GLN A 17 56.17 -42.26 48.30
C GLN A 17 55.57 -42.84 47.01
N SER A 18 54.30 -42.56 46.72
CA SER A 18 53.59 -42.97 45.51
C SER A 18 52.65 -41.85 45.06
N CYS A 19 52.68 -41.48 43.78
CA CYS A 19 51.84 -40.39 43.27
C CYS A 19 50.40 -40.83 42.98
N THR A 20 49.48 -39.88 42.96
CA THR A 20 48.12 -40.04 42.44
C THR A 20 47.81 -38.92 41.46
N ASN A 21 47.00 -39.19 40.43
CA ASN A 21 46.62 -38.19 39.43
C ASN A 21 45.81 -37.06 40.08
N GLN A 22 46.33 -35.83 40.05
CA GLN A 22 45.68 -34.64 40.64
C GLN A 22 44.73 -33.94 39.66
N CYS A 23 44.83 -34.27 38.37
CA CYS A 23 44.01 -33.70 37.31
C CYS A 23 43.96 -34.62 36.09
N THR A 24 43.00 -34.42 35.20
CA THR A 24 42.94 -35.15 33.93
C THR A 24 43.95 -34.57 32.95
N PHE A 25 44.80 -35.40 32.35
CA PHE A 25 45.81 -34.97 31.37
C PHE A 25 45.20 -34.05 30.30
N GLY A 26 45.80 -32.89 30.07
CA GLY A 26 45.33 -31.89 29.10
C GLY A 26 44.21 -30.96 29.58
N ALA A 27 43.62 -31.19 30.77
CA ALA A 27 42.67 -30.23 31.35
C ALA A 27 43.36 -28.88 31.62
N THR A 28 42.62 -27.78 31.47
CA THR A 28 43.10 -26.44 31.79
C THR A 28 42.32 -25.83 32.95
N ARG A 29 42.98 -24.95 33.72
CA ARG A 29 42.32 -24.14 34.76
C ARG A 29 42.96 -22.77 34.86
N CYS A 30 42.21 -21.80 35.37
CA CYS A 30 42.77 -20.51 35.74
C CYS A 30 43.46 -20.60 37.10
N SER A 31 44.68 -20.04 37.18
CA SER A 31 45.40 -19.85 38.44
C SER A 31 46.10 -18.50 38.38
N GLY A 32 45.63 -17.54 39.17
CA GLY A 32 46.05 -16.14 39.05
C GLY A 32 45.57 -15.52 37.73
N SER A 33 46.44 -14.75 37.07
CA SER A 33 46.17 -14.11 35.76
C SER A 33 46.52 -14.97 34.54
N GLY A 34 46.76 -16.28 34.73
CA GLY A 34 47.17 -17.18 33.65
C GLY A 34 46.52 -18.56 33.72
N VAL A 35 46.74 -19.35 32.66
CA VAL A 35 46.21 -20.70 32.49
C VAL A 35 47.25 -21.74 32.91
N GLN A 36 46.84 -22.73 33.72
CA GLN A 36 47.62 -23.95 33.96
C GLN A 36 47.07 -25.09 33.11
N SER A 37 47.96 -25.92 32.58
CA SER A 37 47.61 -27.18 31.91
C SER A 37 48.02 -28.36 32.78
N CYS A 38 47.18 -29.39 32.84
CA CYS A 38 47.49 -30.64 33.50
C CYS A 38 48.46 -31.47 32.64
N VAL A 39 49.63 -31.77 33.19
CA VAL A 39 50.72 -32.47 32.49
C VAL A 39 51.08 -33.76 33.23
N GLN A 40 51.67 -34.73 32.52
CA GLN A 40 52.20 -35.93 33.15
C GLN A 40 53.61 -35.66 33.67
N LEU A 41 53.84 -35.95 34.95
CA LEU A 41 55.16 -35.81 35.59
C LEU A 41 56.03 -37.06 35.33
N PRO A 42 57.36 -36.96 35.51
CA PRO A 42 58.26 -38.11 35.39
C PRO A 42 57.93 -39.30 36.32
N SER A 43 57.17 -39.05 37.38
CA SER A 43 56.63 -40.07 38.30
C SER A 43 55.52 -40.94 37.70
N GLY A 44 55.02 -40.59 36.50
CA GLY A 44 53.97 -41.32 35.80
C GLY A 44 52.55 -40.79 36.04
N CYS A 45 52.34 -39.98 37.09
CA CYS A 45 51.04 -39.37 37.40
C CYS A 45 50.88 -37.95 36.80
N THR A 46 49.64 -37.47 36.71
CA THR A 46 49.30 -36.13 36.21
C THR A 46 49.16 -35.08 37.32
N ASP A 47 49.71 -33.88 37.07
CA ASP A 47 49.61 -32.73 37.98
C ASP A 47 49.60 -31.40 37.20
N TRP A 48 49.24 -30.31 37.86
CA TRP A 48 49.16 -28.98 37.26
C TRP A 48 50.55 -28.39 36.99
N GLY A 49 50.83 -28.11 35.71
CA GLY A 49 52.09 -27.50 35.27
C GLY A 49 52.22 -26.02 35.63
N SER A 50 53.29 -25.39 35.13
CA SER A 50 53.52 -23.95 35.30
C SER A 50 52.39 -23.10 34.68
N ILE A 51 52.10 -21.96 35.31
CA ILE A 51 51.11 -21.00 34.81
C ILE A 51 51.66 -20.32 33.54
N ALA A 52 50.90 -20.36 32.45
CA ALA A 52 51.13 -19.54 31.27
C ALA A 52 50.35 -18.21 31.42
N PRO A 53 51.01 -17.04 31.53
CA PRO A 53 50.33 -15.77 31.74
C PRO A 53 49.51 -15.36 30.50
N CYS A 54 48.34 -14.75 30.73
CA CYS A 54 47.57 -14.14 29.65
C CYS A 54 48.25 -12.86 29.12
N ASN A 55 48.00 -12.52 27.86
CA ASN A 55 48.56 -11.32 27.23
C ASN A 55 47.99 -10.04 27.87
N SER A 56 48.69 -8.92 27.70
CA SER A 56 48.22 -7.62 28.19
C SER A 56 46.88 -7.26 27.54
N GLY A 57 45.82 -7.13 28.35
CA GLY A 57 44.46 -6.87 27.88
C GLY A 57 43.52 -8.09 27.90
N ASP A 58 44.00 -9.25 28.37
CA ASP A 58 43.19 -10.47 28.55
C ASP A 58 43.03 -10.82 30.04
N THR A 59 41.92 -11.47 30.41
CA THR A 59 41.68 -12.04 31.75
C THR A 59 41.46 -13.55 31.64
N CYS A 60 42.00 -14.34 32.57
CA CYS A 60 41.74 -15.79 32.59
C CYS A 60 40.33 -16.07 33.13
N THR A 61 39.46 -16.60 32.29
CA THR A 61 38.12 -17.05 32.67
C THR A 61 37.86 -18.44 32.09
N GLY A 62 37.36 -19.38 32.91
CA GLY A 62 36.99 -20.72 32.44
C GLY A 62 38.16 -21.58 31.94
N GLY A 63 39.39 -21.30 32.35
CA GLY A 63 40.59 -22.02 31.88
C GLY A 63 41.17 -21.54 30.55
N ALA A 64 40.76 -20.35 30.08
CA ALA A 64 41.28 -19.69 28.87
C ALA A 64 41.46 -18.18 29.06
N CYS A 65 42.35 -17.56 28.27
CA CYS A 65 42.52 -16.10 28.23
C CYS A 65 41.45 -15.48 27.33
N VAL A 66 40.66 -14.53 27.86
CA VAL A 66 39.60 -13.82 27.12
C VAL A 66 39.83 -12.30 27.14
N PRO A 67 39.63 -11.56 26.01
CA PRO A 67 39.88 -10.11 25.95
C PRO A 67 38.92 -9.28 26.82
N THR A 68 39.43 -8.21 27.44
CA THR A 68 38.63 -7.29 28.28
C THR A 68 37.89 -6.19 27.48
N SER A 69 38.16 -6.03 26.17
CA SER A 69 37.52 -5.05 25.29
C SER A 69 36.52 -5.71 24.32
N GLY A 70 35.30 -5.17 24.25
CA GLY A 70 34.07 -5.83 23.79
C GLY A 70 33.95 -6.33 22.33
N CYS A 71 35.01 -6.38 21.52
CA CYS A 71 35.05 -7.14 20.27
C CYS A 71 36.47 -7.25 19.66
N THR A 72 36.65 -8.17 18.72
CA THR A 72 37.90 -8.37 17.97
C THR A 72 37.89 -7.52 16.69
N LYS A 73 38.94 -6.73 16.44
CA LYS A 73 39.07 -5.91 15.21
C LYS A 73 38.87 -6.75 13.94
N GLY A 74 38.01 -6.29 13.03
CA GLY A 74 37.63 -6.97 11.79
C GLY A 74 36.59 -8.07 11.96
N ALA A 75 36.18 -8.40 13.20
CA ALA A 75 35.04 -9.28 13.41
C ALA A 75 33.78 -8.59 12.88
N ARG A 76 32.88 -9.38 12.28
CA ARG A 76 31.59 -8.92 11.77
C ARG A 76 30.45 -9.54 12.54
N ARG A 77 29.35 -8.82 12.69
CA ARG A 77 28.12 -9.33 13.31
C ARG A 77 26.88 -8.72 12.68
N CYS A 78 25.75 -9.33 12.96
CA CYS A 78 24.44 -8.80 12.60
C CYS A 78 23.77 -8.16 13.81
N SER A 79 23.26 -6.94 13.63
CA SER A 79 22.43 -6.23 14.60
C SER A 79 21.09 -5.91 13.92
N GLY A 80 20.11 -6.81 14.07
CA GLY A 80 18.88 -6.75 13.27
C GLY A 80 19.18 -6.94 11.77
N THR A 81 18.90 -5.91 10.96
CA THR A 81 19.22 -5.90 9.51
C THR A 81 20.54 -5.21 9.20
N THR A 82 21.33 -4.76 10.17
CA THR A 82 22.62 -4.11 9.91
C THR A 82 23.78 -5.10 10.07
N LEU A 83 24.70 -5.05 9.10
CA LEU A 83 26.01 -5.68 9.19
C LEU A 83 26.99 -4.69 9.84
N GLU A 84 27.48 -5.05 11.02
CA GLU A 84 28.47 -4.28 11.76
C GLU A 84 29.85 -4.94 11.68
N GLU A 85 30.91 -4.14 11.69
CA GLU A 85 32.30 -4.58 11.83
C GLU A 85 32.93 -3.90 13.04
N CYS A 86 33.80 -4.62 13.74
CA CYS A 86 34.49 -4.11 14.91
C CYS A 86 35.79 -3.40 14.50
N ASP A 87 36.01 -2.17 14.98
CA ASP A 87 37.28 -1.45 14.78
C ASP A 87 38.39 -1.86 15.78
N GLY A 88 38.06 -2.75 16.73
CA GLY A 88 38.89 -3.20 17.83
C GLY A 88 38.48 -2.64 19.19
N GLN A 89 37.52 -1.71 19.21
CA GLN A 89 36.96 -1.12 20.43
C GLN A 89 35.43 -1.08 20.38
N SER A 90 34.85 -0.75 19.23
CA SER A 90 33.42 -0.57 19.01
C SER A 90 32.96 -1.18 17.70
N TRP A 91 31.68 -1.49 17.64
CA TRP A 91 31.01 -1.94 16.42
C TRP A 91 30.52 -0.72 15.62
N PHE A 92 30.83 -0.66 14.34
CA PHE A 92 30.30 0.35 13.42
C PHE A 92 29.58 -0.32 12.25
N THR A 93 28.54 0.34 11.73
CA THR A 93 27.75 -0.18 10.62
C THR A 93 28.57 -0.14 9.33
N VAL A 94 28.80 -1.30 8.73
CA VAL A 94 29.41 -1.43 7.39
C VAL A 94 28.36 -1.31 6.30
N GLN A 95 27.22 -1.97 6.50
CA GLN A 95 26.16 -2.02 5.51
C GLN A 95 24.82 -2.30 6.20
N ILE A 96 23.75 -1.67 5.73
CA ILE A 96 22.38 -2.09 6.07
C ILE A 96 21.98 -3.17 5.05
N CYS A 97 21.68 -4.37 5.52
CA CYS A 97 21.30 -5.50 4.68
C CYS A 97 19.87 -5.32 4.16
N PRO A 98 19.67 -5.26 2.83
CA PRO A 98 18.37 -4.91 2.26
C PRO A 98 17.23 -5.90 2.50
N GLN A 99 17.50 -7.07 3.08
CA GLN A 99 16.51 -8.12 3.39
C GLN A 99 16.77 -8.71 4.79
N SER A 100 17.94 -9.33 4.96
CA SER A 100 18.32 -9.96 6.22
C SER A 100 19.83 -9.89 6.42
N CYS A 101 20.24 -9.77 7.68
CA CYS A 101 21.62 -9.99 8.09
C CYS A 101 21.68 -11.33 8.83
N ALA A 102 22.45 -12.27 8.31
CA ALA A 102 22.68 -13.57 8.94
C ALA A 102 24.14 -13.99 8.73
N ALA A 103 24.70 -14.76 9.66
CA ALA A 103 26.08 -15.26 9.58
C ALA A 103 27.13 -14.17 9.31
N ALA A 104 26.96 -12.98 9.93
CA ALA A 104 27.86 -11.84 9.76
C ALA A 104 28.02 -11.38 8.30
N ALA A 105 26.95 -11.55 7.51
CA ALA A 105 26.87 -11.11 6.11
C ALA A 105 25.44 -10.69 5.76
N CYS A 106 25.31 -9.87 4.72
CA CYS A 106 24.00 -9.60 4.12
C CYS A 106 23.57 -10.79 3.26
N SER A 107 22.40 -11.34 3.57
CA SER A 107 21.79 -12.44 2.82
C SER A 107 20.59 -11.93 2.03
N GLN A 108 20.53 -12.27 0.75
CA GLN A 108 19.34 -12.10 -0.07
C GLN A 108 18.49 -13.36 0.06
N THR A 109 17.32 -13.25 0.68
CA THR A 109 16.32 -14.31 0.59
C THR A 109 15.67 -14.21 -0.79
N VAL A 110 16.33 -14.75 -1.81
CA VAL A 110 15.78 -14.80 -3.18
C VAL A 110 14.43 -15.53 -3.11
N GLN A 111 13.35 -14.78 -3.29
CA GLN A 111 11.97 -15.29 -3.25
C GLN A 111 11.58 -15.90 -4.60
N CYS A 112 12.18 -15.41 -5.68
CA CYS A 112 11.87 -15.81 -7.05
C CYS A 112 13.00 -15.44 -8.02
N SER A 113 13.00 -16.07 -9.20
CA SER A 113 13.91 -15.70 -10.28
C SER A 113 13.40 -14.43 -10.98
N ALA A 114 14.25 -13.41 -11.13
CA ALA A 114 13.88 -12.15 -11.77
C ALA A 114 13.19 -12.36 -13.12
N GLY A 115 12.07 -11.66 -13.34
CA GLY A 115 11.25 -11.79 -14.55
C GLY A 115 10.44 -13.09 -14.67
N ALA A 116 10.58 -14.05 -13.74
CA ALA A 116 9.70 -15.21 -13.69
C ALA A 116 8.25 -14.77 -13.43
N ARG A 117 7.29 -15.57 -13.87
CA ARG A 117 5.86 -15.31 -13.69
C ARG A 117 5.17 -16.41 -12.94
N ARG A 118 4.14 -16.02 -12.17
CA ARG A 118 3.25 -16.95 -11.48
C ARG A 118 1.81 -16.46 -11.52
N CYS A 119 0.90 -17.35 -11.15
CA CYS A 119 -0.45 -16.98 -10.81
C CYS A 119 -0.53 -16.71 -9.30
N GLY A 120 -1.01 -15.54 -8.91
CA GLY A 120 -1.10 -15.08 -7.52
C GLY A 120 -1.92 -13.80 -7.43
N GLY A 121 -2.51 -13.50 -6.26
CA GLY A 121 -3.34 -12.31 -5.99
C GLY A 121 -4.77 -12.62 -5.50
N ALA A 122 -5.59 -11.57 -5.35
CA ALA A 122 -6.95 -11.62 -4.78
C ALA A 122 -7.83 -12.76 -5.35
N GLY A 123 -8.54 -13.49 -4.48
CA GLY A 123 -9.67 -14.33 -4.89
C GLY A 123 -9.33 -15.68 -5.55
N GLY A 124 -8.13 -16.23 -5.32
CA GLY A 124 -7.79 -17.60 -5.75
C GLY A 124 -6.88 -17.66 -6.98
N GLY A 125 -5.96 -16.71 -7.14
CA GLY A 125 -4.91 -16.79 -8.16
C GLY A 125 -5.35 -16.37 -9.57
N ALA A 126 -6.37 -15.53 -9.71
CA ALA A 126 -6.84 -15.02 -11.00
C ALA A 126 -6.06 -13.78 -11.49
N SER A 127 -4.81 -13.60 -11.09
CA SER A 127 -3.93 -12.53 -11.57
C SER A 127 -2.54 -13.05 -11.88
N VAL A 128 -1.88 -12.36 -12.82
CA VAL A 128 -0.48 -12.62 -13.17
C VAL A 128 0.39 -11.71 -12.31
N GLU A 129 1.40 -12.30 -11.70
CA GLU A 129 2.47 -11.60 -11.01
C GLU A 129 3.82 -11.91 -11.68
N GLU A 130 4.74 -10.95 -11.66
CA GLU A 130 6.09 -11.06 -12.20
C GLU A 130 7.12 -10.72 -11.13
N CYS A 131 8.17 -11.54 -11.02
CA CYS A 131 9.22 -11.33 -10.06
C CYS A 131 10.02 -10.07 -10.40
N ASN A 132 10.22 -9.19 -9.42
CA ASN A 132 10.98 -7.95 -9.59
C ASN A 132 12.45 -8.23 -9.99
N PRO A 133 13.17 -7.24 -10.54
CA PRO A 133 14.55 -7.44 -11.00
C PRO A 133 15.53 -7.88 -9.90
N SER A 134 15.25 -7.55 -8.63
CA SER A 134 16.05 -7.99 -7.48
C SER A 134 15.78 -9.43 -7.03
N GLY A 135 14.74 -10.10 -7.55
CA GLY A 135 14.39 -11.46 -7.15
C GLY A 135 13.72 -11.56 -5.77
N THR A 136 13.25 -10.44 -5.22
CA THR A 136 12.82 -10.31 -3.82
C THR A 136 11.31 -10.17 -3.65
N ALA A 137 10.56 -9.77 -4.68
CA ALA A 137 9.12 -9.58 -4.59
C ALA A 137 8.39 -9.93 -5.89
N TRP A 138 7.13 -10.34 -5.75
CA TRP A 138 6.22 -10.58 -6.86
C TRP A 138 5.35 -9.34 -7.11
N LEU A 139 5.50 -8.73 -8.29
CA LEU A 139 4.80 -7.53 -8.70
C LEU A 139 3.53 -7.90 -9.44
N PHE A 140 2.42 -7.27 -9.08
CA PHE A 140 1.19 -7.41 -9.85
C PHE A 140 1.36 -6.92 -11.29
N VAL A 141 1.02 -7.75 -12.26
CA VAL A 141 1.01 -7.37 -13.67
C VAL A 141 -0.40 -7.00 -14.10
N ARG A 142 -1.36 -7.90 -13.89
CA ARG A 142 -2.76 -7.73 -14.29
C ARG A 142 -3.69 -8.77 -13.67
N SER A 143 -4.98 -8.45 -13.64
CA SER A 143 -6.06 -9.39 -13.34
C SER A 143 -6.50 -10.12 -14.61
N CYS A 144 -6.90 -11.36 -14.46
CA CYS A 144 -7.35 -12.21 -15.56
C CYS A 144 -8.87 -12.41 -15.48
N ALA A 145 -9.58 -12.07 -16.55
CA ALA A 145 -11.03 -12.14 -16.58
C ALA A 145 -11.59 -13.55 -16.36
N LEU A 146 -10.92 -14.57 -16.91
CA LEU A 146 -11.37 -15.97 -16.83
C LEU A 146 -10.51 -16.84 -15.90
N GLY A 147 -9.28 -16.43 -15.61
CA GLY A 147 -8.38 -17.13 -14.69
C GLY A 147 -6.91 -16.99 -15.08
N CYS A 148 -6.00 -17.47 -14.25
CA CYS A 148 -4.57 -17.54 -14.57
C CYS A 148 -4.09 -19.00 -14.49
N GLN A 149 -3.27 -19.40 -15.44
CA GLN A 149 -2.56 -20.68 -15.43
C GLN A 149 -1.10 -20.47 -15.89
N ASN A 150 -0.14 -21.05 -15.17
CA ASN A 150 1.29 -20.96 -15.48
C ASN A 150 1.82 -19.53 -15.69
N GLY A 151 1.36 -18.58 -14.87
CA GLY A 151 1.78 -17.17 -14.96
C GLY A 151 1.21 -16.41 -16.17
N LEU A 152 0.15 -16.94 -16.78
CA LEU A 152 -0.52 -16.33 -17.93
C LEU A 152 -2.04 -16.32 -17.69
N CYS A 153 -2.71 -15.25 -18.12
CA CYS A 153 -4.17 -15.24 -18.15
C CYS A 153 -4.66 -16.28 -19.16
N VAL A 154 -5.59 -17.12 -18.72
CA VAL A 154 -6.36 -18.02 -19.59
C VAL A 154 -7.63 -17.30 -20.04
N GLY A 155 -8.08 -17.61 -21.25
CA GLY A 155 -9.21 -16.94 -21.87
C GLY A 155 -8.84 -15.62 -22.55
N GLY A 156 -9.86 -14.87 -22.93
CA GLY A 156 -9.70 -13.68 -23.76
C GLY A 156 -8.95 -12.51 -23.09
N CYS A 157 -8.42 -11.60 -23.91
CA CYS A 157 -7.69 -10.40 -23.54
C CYS A 157 -8.31 -9.14 -24.16
N THR A 158 -7.88 -7.96 -23.72
CA THR A 158 -8.35 -6.71 -24.33
C THR A 158 -7.74 -6.55 -25.72
N ALA A 159 -8.56 -6.46 -26.75
CA ALA A 159 -8.10 -6.33 -28.14
C ALA A 159 -7.02 -5.25 -28.29
N GLY A 160 -5.88 -5.61 -28.89
CA GLY A 160 -4.73 -4.71 -29.08
C GLY A 160 -3.82 -4.51 -27.87
N GLU A 161 -4.14 -5.06 -26.70
CA GLU A 161 -3.26 -5.01 -25.52
C GLU A 161 -1.92 -5.69 -25.81
N ARG A 162 -0.80 -5.07 -25.41
CA ARG A 162 0.55 -5.61 -25.58
C ARG A 162 1.07 -6.20 -24.26
N ARG A 163 1.82 -7.30 -24.34
CA ARG A 163 2.50 -7.91 -23.19
C ARG A 163 3.85 -8.50 -23.58
N CYS A 164 4.75 -8.64 -22.60
CA CYS A 164 5.89 -9.54 -22.76
C CYS A 164 5.47 -10.94 -22.35
N ASN A 165 6.06 -11.99 -22.92
CA ASN A 165 5.98 -13.39 -22.48
C ASN A 165 7.39 -13.96 -22.53
N GLY A 166 8.10 -13.91 -21.39
CA GLY A 166 9.56 -13.98 -21.40
C GLY A 166 10.13 -12.90 -22.31
N ASN A 167 10.96 -13.29 -23.28
CA ASN A 167 11.59 -12.36 -24.21
C ASN A 167 10.83 -12.15 -25.53
N VAL A 168 9.53 -12.41 -25.54
CA VAL A 168 8.66 -12.27 -26.72
C VAL A 168 7.61 -11.21 -26.45
N ALA A 169 7.51 -10.20 -27.32
CA ALA A 169 6.41 -9.25 -27.30
C ALA A 169 5.20 -9.88 -28.01
N GLU A 170 4.04 -9.80 -27.38
CA GLU A 170 2.78 -10.35 -27.86
C GLU A 170 1.70 -9.26 -27.86
N VAL A 171 0.76 -9.35 -28.81
CA VAL A 171 -0.39 -8.45 -28.94
C VAL A 171 -1.69 -9.24 -28.90
N CYS A 172 -2.68 -8.75 -28.16
CA CYS A 172 -3.99 -9.36 -28.11
C CYS A 172 -4.71 -9.21 -29.45
N LYS A 173 -5.30 -10.31 -29.92
CA LYS A 173 -6.12 -10.35 -31.14
C LYS A 173 -7.30 -9.39 -31.04
N SER A 174 -7.78 -8.91 -32.18
CA SER A 174 -8.89 -7.96 -32.27
C SER A 174 -10.22 -8.51 -31.74
N ASP A 175 -10.40 -9.83 -31.77
CA ASP A 175 -11.57 -10.52 -31.21
C ASP A 175 -11.44 -10.79 -29.70
N GLY A 176 -10.32 -10.37 -29.10
CA GLY A 176 -10.02 -10.61 -27.70
C GLY A 176 -9.82 -12.09 -27.38
N SER A 177 -9.67 -13.00 -28.34
CA SER A 177 -9.63 -14.46 -28.06
C SER A 177 -8.30 -14.96 -27.50
N GLY A 178 -7.24 -14.13 -27.55
CA GLY A 178 -5.91 -14.48 -27.06
C GLY A 178 -4.82 -13.62 -27.69
N TYR A 179 -3.56 -13.94 -27.41
CA TYR A 179 -2.40 -13.20 -27.89
C TYR A 179 -1.74 -13.85 -29.11
N ASN A 180 -1.30 -13.02 -30.05
CA ASN A 180 -0.37 -13.40 -31.12
C ASN A 180 1.03 -12.90 -30.77
N VAL A 181 2.05 -13.63 -31.23
CA VAL A 181 3.43 -13.14 -31.20
C VAL A 181 3.54 -11.94 -32.14
N ASP A 182 3.97 -10.79 -31.60
CA ASP A 182 4.29 -9.59 -32.36
C ASP A 182 5.75 -9.67 -32.85
N GLN A 183 6.69 -9.88 -31.92
CA GLN A 183 8.11 -10.02 -32.22
C GLN A 183 8.88 -10.71 -31.08
N SER A 184 9.95 -11.42 -31.42
CA SER A 184 10.90 -11.96 -30.44
C SER A 184 12.07 -11.00 -30.23
N CYS A 185 12.40 -10.67 -28.98
CA CYS A 185 13.42 -9.67 -28.64
C CYS A 185 14.82 -10.28 -28.51
N SER A 186 15.22 -11.12 -29.47
CA SER A 186 16.40 -12.02 -29.37
C SER A 186 17.73 -11.31 -29.09
N ALA A 187 17.87 -10.05 -29.53
CA ALA A 187 19.10 -9.25 -29.37
C ALA A 187 19.04 -8.27 -28.19
N THR A 188 17.87 -8.13 -27.56
CA THR A 188 17.62 -7.17 -26.48
C THR A 188 16.74 -7.84 -25.42
N PHE A 189 15.80 -7.10 -24.83
CA PHE A 189 14.82 -7.63 -23.89
C PHE A 189 13.43 -7.10 -24.19
N CYS A 190 12.40 -7.85 -23.81
CA CYS A 190 11.03 -7.37 -23.80
C CYS A 190 10.74 -6.62 -22.49
N GLN A 191 10.21 -5.41 -22.59
CA GLN A 191 9.67 -4.66 -21.44
C GLN A 191 8.39 -3.95 -21.86
N SER A 192 7.36 -3.93 -21.00
CA SER A 192 6.07 -3.27 -21.28
C SER A 192 5.38 -3.72 -22.59
N GLY A 193 5.62 -4.96 -23.03
CA GLY A 193 5.05 -5.50 -24.28
C GLY A 193 5.68 -4.96 -25.56
N VAL A 194 6.87 -4.38 -25.47
CA VAL A 194 7.67 -3.95 -26.61
C VAL A 194 9.11 -4.43 -26.46
N CYS A 195 9.78 -4.73 -27.58
CA CYS A 195 11.21 -5.00 -27.55
C CYS A 195 11.99 -3.71 -27.35
N ALA A 196 12.95 -3.73 -26.43
CA ALA A 196 13.91 -2.65 -26.27
C ALA A 196 14.71 -2.49 -27.57
N LYS A 197 14.94 -1.25 -27.99
CA LYS A 197 15.81 -0.91 -29.13
C LYS A 197 17.28 -1.02 -28.70
N PRO A 198 18.25 -1.26 -29.61
CA PRO A 198 19.64 -1.40 -29.23
C PRO A 198 20.22 -0.15 -28.55
N SER A 199 20.20 1.00 -29.22
CA SER A 199 20.68 2.29 -28.71
C SER A 199 20.06 3.43 -29.53
N LEU A 200 20.19 4.66 -29.05
CA LEU A 200 19.88 5.86 -29.83
C LEU A 200 21.12 6.74 -29.88
N LEU A 201 21.63 7.00 -31.08
CA LEU A 201 22.65 8.01 -31.30
C LEU A 201 22.09 9.08 -32.23
N LEU A 202 21.96 10.31 -31.72
CA LEU A 202 21.67 11.49 -32.51
C LEU A 202 22.94 12.32 -32.59
N ASP A 203 23.35 12.61 -33.82
CA ASP A 203 24.55 13.38 -34.16
C ASP A 203 24.14 14.45 -35.17
N ASN A 204 24.09 15.72 -34.76
CA ASN A 204 23.61 16.83 -35.59
C ASN A 204 22.27 16.55 -36.27
N THR A 205 21.35 15.94 -35.52
CA THR A 205 20.06 15.49 -36.04
C THR A 205 18.92 16.01 -35.18
N THR A 206 17.88 16.53 -35.83
CA THR A 206 16.60 16.86 -35.20
C THR A 206 15.59 15.74 -35.48
N VAL A 207 14.98 15.19 -34.43
CA VAL A 207 13.92 14.19 -34.54
C VAL A 207 12.68 14.62 -33.77
N THR A 208 11.53 14.09 -34.19
CA THR A 208 10.29 14.18 -33.41
C THR A 208 10.01 12.84 -32.74
N MET A 209 9.80 12.84 -31.42
CA MET A 209 9.52 11.64 -30.65
C MET A 209 8.45 11.89 -29.59
N GLU A 210 7.64 10.90 -29.29
CA GLU A 210 6.68 10.96 -28.20
C GLU A 210 6.40 9.57 -27.65
N GLY A 211 5.73 9.51 -26.50
CA GLY A 211 5.44 8.25 -25.83
C GLY A 211 6.63 7.67 -25.06
N GLU A 212 6.56 6.38 -24.71
CA GLU A 212 7.64 5.66 -24.03
C GLU A 212 8.55 4.95 -25.04
N HIS A 213 9.87 5.18 -24.92
CA HIS A 213 10.90 4.49 -25.70
C HIS A 213 11.86 3.77 -24.75
N ILE A 214 12.14 2.50 -25.04
CA ILE A 214 13.00 1.65 -24.22
C ILE A 214 14.21 1.24 -25.05
N TYR A 215 15.40 1.46 -24.51
CA TYR A 215 16.68 1.12 -25.11
C TYR A 215 17.45 0.17 -24.20
N ALA A 216 18.07 -0.85 -24.78
CA ALA A 216 18.91 -1.81 -24.06
C ALA A 216 20.30 -1.24 -23.77
N GLY A 217 20.82 -0.43 -24.68
CA GLY A 217 22.07 0.32 -24.54
C GLY A 217 21.84 1.81 -24.36
N ASP A 218 22.80 2.60 -24.83
CA ASP A 218 22.90 4.03 -24.52
C ASP A 218 22.01 4.91 -25.40
N VAL A 219 21.61 6.05 -24.84
CA VAL A 219 20.98 7.16 -25.57
C VAL A 219 21.92 8.36 -25.53
N ILE A 220 22.39 8.80 -26.69
CA ILE A 220 23.42 9.83 -26.84
C ILE A 220 22.90 10.90 -27.81
N LEU A 221 22.83 12.14 -27.34
CA LEU A 221 22.56 13.33 -28.14
C LEU A 221 23.83 14.18 -28.17
N LYS A 222 24.39 14.37 -29.37
CA LYS A 222 25.58 15.19 -29.57
C LYS A 222 25.51 16.08 -30.80
N ASN A 223 26.38 17.08 -30.85
CA ASN A 223 26.60 17.98 -31.98
C ASN A 223 25.32 18.68 -32.47
N ASN A 224 24.66 19.48 -31.64
CA ASN A 224 23.41 20.20 -31.94
C ASN A 224 22.18 19.30 -32.18
N SER A 225 22.16 18.09 -31.61
CA SER A 225 21.01 17.19 -31.78
C SER A 225 19.80 17.67 -30.99
N GLN A 226 18.61 17.47 -31.55
CA GLN A 226 17.36 17.94 -30.95
C GLN A 226 16.30 16.85 -30.96
N ILE A 227 15.64 16.64 -29.83
CA ILE A 227 14.38 15.90 -29.77
C ILE A 227 13.26 16.90 -29.53
N ASN A 228 12.38 17.05 -30.52
CA ASN A 228 11.14 17.81 -30.39
C ASN A 228 10.02 16.85 -30.03
N ILE A 229 9.37 17.04 -28.88
CA ILE A 229 8.33 16.11 -28.46
C ILE A 229 7.06 16.33 -29.29
N GLY A 230 6.43 15.23 -29.68
CA GLY A 230 5.23 15.23 -30.49
C GLY A 230 3.97 15.80 -29.81
N PRO A 231 2.83 15.84 -30.52
CA PRO A 231 1.60 16.49 -30.08
C PRO A 231 0.96 15.90 -28.81
N SER A 232 1.30 14.67 -28.41
CA SER A 232 0.85 14.14 -27.11
C SER A 232 1.45 14.91 -25.92
N GLY A 233 2.52 15.69 -26.16
CA GLY A 233 3.15 16.53 -25.17
C GLY A 233 4.01 15.80 -24.16
N TRP A 234 4.25 14.51 -24.31
CA TRP A 234 5.06 13.74 -23.38
C TRP A 234 6.04 12.76 -24.04
N LEU A 235 7.20 12.61 -23.42
CA LEU A 235 8.24 11.66 -23.80
C LEU A 235 8.81 11.00 -22.54
N ARG A 236 8.93 9.68 -22.58
CA ARG A 236 9.70 8.89 -21.62
C ARG A 236 10.77 8.08 -22.32
N ILE A 237 12.00 8.17 -21.85
CA ILE A 237 13.13 7.38 -22.33
C ILE A 237 13.66 6.52 -21.19
N ARG A 238 13.74 5.21 -21.41
CA ARG A 238 14.44 4.25 -20.55
C ARG A 238 15.68 3.75 -21.28
N ALA A 239 16.83 3.79 -20.62
CA ALA A 239 18.10 3.36 -21.21
C ALA A 239 19.08 2.87 -20.14
N GLN A 240 20.20 2.29 -20.54
CA GLN A 240 21.29 2.00 -19.59
C GLN A 240 21.97 3.29 -19.14
N ASN A 241 22.42 4.09 -20.11
CA ASN A 241 22.99 5.41 -19.91
C ASN A 241 22.32 6.45 -20.83
N ILE A 242 22.24 7.70 -20.38
CA ILE A 242 21.76 8.83 -21.19
C ILE A 242 22.79 9.95 -21.15
N SER A 243 23.23 10.40 -22.32
CA SER A 243 24.17 11.51 -22.49
C SER A 243 23.58 12.59 -23.40
N ILE A 244 23.61 13.85 -22.94
CA ILE A 244 23.13 15.01 -23.71
C ILE A 244 24.20 16.10 -23.62
N ASP A 245 24.89 16.37 -24.72
CA ASP A 245 25.94 17.39 -24.76
C ASP A 245 25.40 18.82 -24.68
N ALA A 246 26.30 19.79 -24.45
CA ALA A 246 25.97 21.19 -24.22
C ALA A 246 25.23 21.87 -25.39
N THR A 247 25.34 21.31 -26.59
CA THR A 247 24.72 21.85 -27.80
C THR A 247 23.37 21.22 -28.11
N SER A 248 23.03 20.12 -27.44
CA SER A 248 21.86 19.31 -27.74
C SER A 248 20.68 19.62 -26.81
N SER A 249 19.47 19.32 -27.25
CA SER A 249 18.26 19.61 -26.46
C SER A 249 17.11 18.61 -26.63
N ILE A 250 16.26 18.56 -25.61
CA ILE A 250 14.94 17.91 -25.66
C ILE A 250 13.90 18.95 -25.26
N THR A 251 12.94 19.21 -26.15
CA THR A 251 11.93 20.25 -25.98
C THR A 251 10.52 19.67 -26.04
N ALA A 252 9.75 19.89 -24.99
CA ALA A 252 8.34 19.53 -24.90
C ALA A 252 7.45 20.71 -25.32
N PRO A 253 6.42 20.48 -26.15
CA PRO A 253 5.48 21.52 -26.52
C PRO A 253 4.52 21.84 -25.36
N ALA A 254 3.98 23.05 -25.35
CA ALA A 254 3.00 23.51 -24.38
C ALA A 254 1.58 23.02 -24.73
N VAL A 255 1.33 21.72 -24.57
CA VAL A 255 0.04 21.05 -24.86
C VAL A 255 -0.53 20.28 -23.67
N GLY A 256 0.07 20.45 -22.49
CA GLY A 256 -0.32 19.81 -21.24
C GLY A 256 -1.72 20.20 -20.76
N ASN A 257 -2.45 19.22 -20.23
CA ASN A 257 -3.81 19.37 -19.73
C ASN A 257 -4.06 18.58 -18.44
N PHE A 258 -3.20 18.71 -17.44
CA PHE A 258 -3.43 18.02 -16.18
C PHE A 258 -4.64 18.60 -15.43
N ALA A 259 -5.66 17.77 -15.19
CA ALA A 259 -6.92 18.21 -14.60
C ALA A 259 -6.78 18.72 -13.16
N GLY A 260 -5.85 18.14 -12.38
CA GLY A 260 -5.68 18.43 -10.95
C GLY A 260 -5.15 19.83 -10.61
N GLY A 261 -4.75 20.61 -11.62
CA GLY A 261 -4.35 22.00 -11.46
C GLY A 261 -4.87 22.91 -12.56
N ALA A 262 -5.91 22.48 -13.31
CA ALA A 262 -6.47 23.28 -14.39
C ALA A 262 -7.00 24.62 -13.88
N GLY A 263 -6.70 25.70 -14.61
CA GLY A 263 -7.27 27.00 -14.34
C GLY A 263 -8.79 27.02 -14.60
N PHE A 264 -9.50 27.90 -13.92
CA PHE A 264 -10.94 28.08 -14.11
C PHE A 264 -11.22 29.01 -15.28
N GLY A 265 -12.17 28.64 -16.14
CA GLY A 265 -12.69 29.52 -17.20
C GLY A 265 -14.21 29.56 -17.18
N GLY A 266 -14.79 30.76 -17.08
CA GLY A 266 -16.23 30.93 -17.15
C GLY A 266 -16.69 32.38 -17.02
N SER A 267 -17.91 32.64 -17.49
CA SER A 267 -18.60 33.93 -17.31
C SER A 267 -19.19 34.01 -15.90
N LYS A 268 -18.77 35.01 -15.11
CA LYS A 268 -19.35 35.31 -13.79
C LYS A 268 -20.07 36.66 -13.85
N SER A 269 -21.30 36.69 -13.36
CA SER A 269 -22.05 37.92 -13.13
C SER A 269 -21.76 38.43 -11.72
N CYS A 270 -21.31 39.67 -11.61
CA CYS A 270 -21.13 40.33 -10.33
C CYS A 270 -22.16 41.42 -10.15
N LYS A 271 -22.73 41.53 -8.94
CA LYS A 271 -23.61 42.62 -8.54
C LYS A 271 -22.96 43.39 -7.40
N SER A 272 -22.80 44.70 -7.57
CA SER A 272 -22.43 45.61 -6.48
C SER A 272 -23.70 46.13 -5.82
N ASN A 273 -23.74 46.19 -4.48
CA ASN A 273 -24.89 46.74 -3.74
C ASN A 273 -25.18 48.22 -4.03
N TYR A 274 -24.26 48.93 -4.67
CA TYR A 274 -24.33 50.37 -4.95
C TYR A 274 -24.40 50.71 -6.45
N CYS A 275 -24.49 49.70 -7.34
CA CYS A 275 -24.62 49.93 -8.79
C CYS A 275 -25.88 49.23 -9.29
N SER A 276 -26.65 49.92 -10.15
CA SER A 276 -27.98 49.48 -10.60
C SER A 276 -27.97 48.36 -11.64
N SER A 277 -26.82 48.07 -12.26
CA SER A 277 -26.67 47.04 -13.31
C SER A 277 -25.81 45.86 -12.85
N THR A 278 -26.21 44.66 -13.26
CA THR A 278 -25.36 43.46 -13.18
C THR A 278 -24.45 43.42 -14.39
N VAL A 279 -23.14 43.27 -14.16
CA VAL A 279 -22.15 43.15 -15.23
C VAL A 279 -21.62 41.72 -15.23
N SER A 280 -21.68 41.07 -16.38
CA SER A 280 -21.08 39.75 -16.61
C SER A 280 -19.70 39.91 -17.23
N ALA A 281 -18.70 39.22 -16.68
CA ALA A 281 -17.37 39.17 -17.25
C ALA A 281 -16.88 37.73 -17.36
N THR A 282 -16.23 37.43 -18.49
CA THR A 282 -15.43 36.23 -18.63
C THR A 282 -14.06 36.48 -18.01
N ILE A 283 -13.68 35.62 -17.08
CA ILE A 283 -12.42 35.70 -16.33
C ILE A 283 -11.79 34.31 -16.39
N TYR A 284 -10.46 34.29 -16.56
CA TYR A 284 -9.68 33.07 -16.69
C TYR A 284 -8.52 33.10 -15.68
N SER A 285 -8.37 32.05 -14.90
CA SER A 285 -7.21 31.88 -14.01
C SER A 285 -6.13 31.01 -14.65
N GLY A 286 -4.89 31.20 -14.19
CA GLY A 286 -3.76 30.39 -14.63
C GLY A 286 -3.85 28.96 -14.09
N GLY A 287 -3.28 28.01 -14.85
CA GLY A 287 -3.09 26.64 -14.40
C GLY A 287 -1.98 26.55 -13.34
N GLY A 288 -2.01 25.51 -12.52
CA GLY A 288 -0.98 25.18 -11.53
C GLY A 288 -0.40 23.78 -11.74
N TYR A 289 0.91 23.63 -11.53
CA TYR A 289 1.60 22.32 -11.46
C TYR A 289 2.94 22.44 -10.72
N GLY A 290 2.90 22.50 -9.39
CA GLY A 290 4.07 22.72 -8.54
C GLY A 290 4.05 24.02 -7.78
N ALA A 291 3.81 25.12 -8.48
CA ALA A 291 3.24 26.32 -7.88
C ALA A 291 1.74 26.39 -8.20
N ALA A 292 0.95 26.91 -7.26
CA ALA A 292 -0.43 27.28 -7.56
C ALA A 292 -0.45 28.40 -8.60
N GLY A 293 -1.44 28.38 -9.49
CA GLY A 293 -1.77 29.58 -10.27
C GLY A 293 -2.30 30.68 -9.34
N THR A 294 -2.34 31.91 -9.81
CA THR A 294 -2.94 33.02 -9.07
C THR A 294 -4.43 33.15 -9.40
N ASN A 295 -5.19 33.71 -8.47
CA ASN A 295 -6.55 34.16 -8.74
C ASN A 295 -6.53 35.19 -9.88
N ALA A 296 -7.62 35.23 -10.64
CA ALA A 296 -7.82 36.23 -11.68
C ALA A 296 -8.84 37.26 -11.21
N SER A 297 -8.45 38.53 -11.32
CA SER A 297 -9.31 39.68 -11.01
C SER A 297 -9.40 40.59 -12.23
N LYS A 298 -10.62 40.97 -12.61
CA LYS A 298 -10.87 41.90 -13.71
C LYS A 298 -11.54 43.16 -13.17
N SER A 299 -11.00 44.33 -13.50
CA SER A 299 -11.65 45.61 -13.23
C SER A 299 -12.90 45.72 -14.10
N LEU A 300 -14.05 45.91 -13.47
CA LEU A 300 -15.33 46.05 -14.16
C LEU A 300 -15.94 47.39 -13.75
N TYR A 301 -15.49 48.43 -14.44
CA TYR A 301 -16.11 49.75 -14.49
C TYR A 301 -15.95 50.64 -13.24
N ASN A 302 -16.17 51.95 -13.48
CA ASN A 302 -16.09 53.06 -12.53
C ASN A 302 -17.53 53.49 -12.19
N CYS A 303 -18.05 53.14 -11.00
CA CYS A 303 -19.40 53.58 -10.62
C CYS A 303 -19.36 55.07 -10.22
N TYR A 304 -20.33 55.86 -10.72
CA TYR A 304 -20.38 57.34 -10.66
C TYR A 304 -20.19 57.95 -9.25
N TYR A 305 -20.38 57.16 -8.17
CA TYR A 305 -20.28 57.60 -6.77
C TYR A 305 -19.18 56.91 -5.93
N SER A 306 -18.39 55.95 -6.44
CA SER A 306 -17.45 55.20 -5.57
C SER A 306 -16.16 54.64 -6.20
N GLY A 307 -15.77 55.10 -7.39
CA GLY A 307 -14.50 54.69 -8.00
C GLY A 307 -14.54 53.31 -8.69
N SER A 308 -13.36 52.83 -9.10
CA SER A 308 -13.19 51.56 -9.82
C SER A 308 -13.37 50.36 -8.88
N ARG A 309 -14.19 49.38 -9.26
CA ARG A 309 -14.34 48.13 -8.49
C ARG A 309 -13.94 46.89 -9.30
N TYR A 310 -13.43 45.90 -8.58
CA TYR A 310 -12.88 44.65 -9.12
C TYR A 310 -13.84 43.49 -8.91
N CYS A 311 -14.03 42.66 -9.94
CA CYS A 311 -14.54 41.31 -9.75
C CYS A 311 -13.37 40.36 -9.59
N THR A 312 -13.27 39.80 -8.39
CA THR A 312 -12.31 38.75 -8.05
C THR A 312 -13.01 37.40 -8.13
N ILE A 313 -12.41 36.44 -8.85
CA ILE A 313 -12.80 35.04 -8.72
C ILE A 313 -11.80 34.36 -7.80
N THR A 314 -12.30 33.79 -6.70
CA THR A 314 -11.53 32.95 -5.79
C THR A 314 -11.53 31.50 -6.29
N ALA A 315 -10.93 31.27 -7.46
CA ALA A 315 -10.76 29.93 -8.04
C ALA A 315 -9.52 29.93 -8.96
N SER A 316 -8.33 29.94 -8.35
CA SER A 316 -7.09 29.67 -9.05
C SER A 316 -6.96 28.17 -9.36
N GLY A 317 -6.18 27.83 -10.40
CA GLY A 317 -5.67 26.46 -10.52
C GLY A 317 -4.86 26.14 -9.26
N GLY A 318 -5.29 25.11 -8.51
CA GLY A 318 -4.61 24.72 -7.28
C GLY A 318 -3.15 24.34 -7.53
N ALA A 319 -2.31 24.42 -6.50
CA ALA A 319 -1.03 23.71 -6.55
C ALA A 319 -1.37 22.23 -6.75
N ALA A 320 -0.92 21.63 -7.86
CA ALA A 320 -1.20 20.24 -8.12
C ALA A 320 -0.75 19.37 -6.93
N ASN A 321 -1.69 18.59 -6.37
CA ASN A 321 -1.38 17.51 -5.44
C ASN A 321 -0.34 16.57 -6.09
N GLY A 322 0.54 15.97 -5.29
CA GLY A 322 1.59 15.07 -5.81
C GLY A 322 2.95 15.73 -6.04
N GLY A 323 3.09 17.01 -5.65
CA GLY A 323 4.26 17.55 -4.95
C GLY A 323 5.37 16.52 -4.72
N TRP A 324 5.09 15.72 -3.72
CA TRP A 324 6.09 14.96 -3.00
C TRP A 324 6.13 13.53 -3.46
N LEU A 325 5.41 13.19 -4.55
CA LEU A 325 5.42 11.87 -5.16
C LEU A 325 6.51 11.78 -6.22
N GLY A 326 7.01 10.58 -6.49
CA GLY A 326 8.01 10.31 -7.51
C GLY A 326 7.50 10.57 -8.93
N GLU A 327 6.18 10.55 -9.11
CA GLU A 327 5.52 10.73 -10.40
C GLU A 327 5.57 12.18 -10.90
N ILE A 328 5.62 12.33 -12.23
CA ILE A 328 5.49 13.61 -12.92
C ILE A 328 4.37 13.54 -13.95
N HIS A 329 3.83 14.71 -14.29
CA HIS A 329 2.73 14.89 -15.22
C HIS A 329 3.06 16.03 -16.17
N VAL A 330 2.31 16.13 -17.27
CA VAL A 330 2.24 17.38 -18.05
C VAL A 330 1.68 18.50 -17.18
N GLY A 331 1.95 19.74 -17.56
CA GLY A 331 1.39 20.92 -16.93
C GLY A 331 -0.13 21.02 -17.11
N SER A 332 -0.74 21.89 -16.33
CA SER A 332 -2.17 22.17 -16.38
C SER A 332 -2.44 23.35 -17.31
N SER A 333 -3.54 23.29 -18.07
CA SER A 333 -3.95 24.40 -18.91
C SER A 333 -4.45 25.58 -18.06
N GLY A 334 -4.31 26.79 -18.59
CA GLY A 334 -5.06 27.93 -18.10
C GLY A 334 -6.54 27.81 -18.43
N GLY A 335 -7.38 28.49 -17.65
CA GLY A 335 -8.83 28.38 -17.81
C GLY A 335 -9.34 28.92 -19.15
N GLY A 336 -10.32 28.25 -19.75
CA GLY A 336 -11.06 28.72 -20.94
C GLY A 336 -10.31 28.64 -22.27
N CYS A 337 -9.15 27.97 -22.32
CA CYS A 337 -8.45 27.75 -23.58
C CYS A 337 -9.17 26.68 -24.43
N SER A 338 -9.27 26.89 -25.74
CA SER A 338 -9.82 25.90 -26.68
C SER A 338 -8.86 24.75 -26.95
N GLN A 339 -7.56 24.98 -26.78
CA GLN A 339 -6.50 23.97 -26.78
C GLN A 339 -5.71 24.08 -25.47
N PRO A 340 -5.36 22.96 -24.82
CA PRO A 340 -4.56 23.00 -23.62
C PRO A 340 -3.19 23.62 -23.86
N ASN A 341 -2.72 24.43 -22.92
CA ASN A 341 -1.48 25.19 -23.01
C ASN A 341 -0.52 24.96 -21.83
N GLY A 342 -0.73 23.93 -21.01
CA GLY A 342 0.24 23.55 -19.97
C GLY A 342 1.54 23.04 -20.58
N GLY A 343 2.66 23.10 -19.85
CA GLY A 343 3.94 22.58 -20.35
C GLY A 343 3.91 21.06 -20.57
N GLY A 344 4.77 20.53 -21.43
CA GLY A 344 4.85 19.10 -21.70
C GLY A 344 5.52 18.29 -20.59
N MET A 345 5.85 17.02 -20.87
CA MET A 345 6.51 16.11 -19.92
C MET A 345 7.76 15.47 -20.54
N ILE A 346 8.87 15.52 -19.82
CA ILE A 346 10.14 14.88 -20.17
C ILE A 346 10.53 13.95 -19.02
N ASP A 347 10.66 12.65 -19.29
CA ASP A 347 11.01 11.65 -18.27
C ASP A 347 12.18 10.77 -18.75
N LEU A 348 13.35 11.00 -18.18
CA LEU A 348 14.59 10.30 -18.52
C LEU A 348 14.95 9.35 -17.39
N ILE A 349 15.02 8.05 -17.69
CA ILE A 349 15.27 6.99 -16.70
C ILE A 349 16.45 6.15 -17.17
N ALA A 350 17.62 6.35 -16.58
CA ALA A 350 18.79 5.53 -16.79
C ALA A 350 18.93 4.49 -15.67
N SER A 351 19.23 3.24 -16.01
CA SER A 351 19.53 2.21 -15.00
C SER A 351 20.91 2.41 -14.36
N THR A 352 21.79 3.17 -14.99
CA THR A 352 23.16 3.38 -14.52
C THR A 352 23.49 4.87 -14.43
N LYS A 353 23.61 5.57 -15.56
CA LYS A 353 24.15 6.94 -15.54
C LYS A 353 23.38 7.91 -16.42
N VAL A 354 23.22 9.14 -15.92
CA VAL A 354 22.88 10.31 -16.75
C VAL A 354 24.01 11.32 -16.69
N THR A 355 24.42 11.83 -17.86
CA THR A 355 25.36 12.97 -17.98
C THR A 355 24.78 13.99 -18.93
N MET A 356 24.40 15.14 -18.39
CA MET A 356 23.71 16.18 -19.15
C MET A 356 24.39 17.54 -18.99
N THR A 357 24.87 18.09 -20.09
CA THR A 357 25.31 19.49 -20.21
C THR A 357 24.38 20.31 -21.13
N GLY A 358 23.49 19.66 -21.88
CA GLY A 358 22.54 20.28 -22.79
C GLY A 358 21.30 20.88 -22.14
N THR A 359 20.21 21.00 -22.91
CA THR A 359 18.96 21.66 -22.46
C THR A 359 17.75 20.71 -22.44
N LEU A 360 17.00 20.71 -21.34
CA LEU A 360 15.64 20.16 -21.27
C LEU A 360 14.63 21.30 -21.07
N LYS A 361 13.58 21.36 -21.89
CA LYS A 361 12.59 22.44 -21.83
C LYS A 361 11.16 21.89 -21.86
N ALA A 362 10.38 22.19 -20.83
CA ALA A 362 8.97 21.80 -20.69
C ALA A 362 8.12 22.98 -20.19
N ASP A 363 8.30 24.15 -20.79
CA ASP A 363 7.65 25.39 -20.36
C ASP A 363 6.17 25.44 -20.75
N GLY A 364 5.39 26.17 -19.96
CA GLY A 364 3.99 26.46 -20.25
C GLY A 364 3.80 27.42 -21.42
N GLY A 365 2.60 27.42 -21.99
CA GLY A 365 2.20 28.31 -23.08
C GLY A 365 1.45 29.54 -22.58
N ALA A 366 1.69 30.68 -23.22
CA ALA A 366 0.93 31.91 -22.97
C ALA A 366 -0.51 31.78 -23.53
N GLY A 367 -1.51 32.16 -22.73
CA GLY A 367 -2.91 32.21 -23.16
C GLY A 367 -3.30 33.65 -23.51
N SER A 368 -3.43 33.99 -24.80
CA SER A 368 -3.72 35.37 -25.22
C SER A 368 -5.16 35.83 -24.92
N SER A 369 -6.11 34.89 -24.88
CA SER A 369 -7.55 35.14 -24.63
C SER A 369 -8.15 34.18 -23.59
N CYS A 370 -7.28 33.48 -22.87
CA CYS A 370 -7.59 32.50 -21.83
C CYS A 370 -6.50 32.55 -20.74
N GLY A 371 -6.55 31.71 -19.73
CA GLY A 371 -5.51 31.68 -18.69
C GLY A 371 -4.15 31.23 -19.23
N ASN A 372 -3.05 31.65 -18.59
CA ASN A 372 -1.72 31.11 -18.87
C ASN A 372 -1.61 29.66 -18.37
N GLY A 373 -0.93 28.81 -19.14
CA GLY A 373 -0.66 27.43 -18.75
C GLY A 373 0.52 27.32 -17.78
N SER A 374 0.47 26.34 -16.88
CA SER A 374 1.57 26.08 -15.97
C SER A 374 2.78 25.52 -16.71
N GLY A 375 3.96 25.56 -16.09
CA GLY A 375 5.08 24.72 -16.53
C GLY A 375 4.74 23.23 -16.45
N GLY A 376 5.54 22.43 -17.15
CA GLY A 376 5.39 20.98 -17.29
C GLY A 376 6.17 20.15 -16.27
N GLY A 377 6.33 18.86 -16.55
CA GLY A 377 7.07 17.92 -15.70
C GLY A 377 8.39 17.49 -16.33
N VAL A 378 9.49 17.64 -15.61
CA VAL A 378 10.79 17.07 -15.98
C VAL A 378 11.24 16.11 -14.88
N ARG A 379 11.59 14.88 -15.23
CA ARG A 379 12.19 13.92 -14.30
C ARG A 379 13.42 13.31 -14.92
N VAL A 380 14.49 13.27 -14.16
CA VAL A 380 15.74 12.64 -14.53
C VAL A 380 16.13 11.69 -13.42
N VAL A 381 16.32 10.42 -13.78
CA VAL A 381 16.59 9.31 -12.87
C VAL A 381 17.87 8.60 -13.30
N ALA A 382 18.81 8.39 -12.37
CA ALA A 382 20.02 7.60 -12.59
C ALA A 382 20.59 7.07 -11.28
N ASP A 383 21.41 6.02 -11.31
CA ASP A 383 22.19 5.64 -10.12
C ASP A 383 23.30 6.67 -9.88
N ASP A 384 24.01 7.05 -10.95
CA ASP A 384 24.95 8.17 -11.02
C ASP A 384 24.36 9.32 -11.87
N LEU A 385 23.97 10.41 -11.21
CA LEU A 385 23.31 11.54 -11.84
C LEU A 385 24.23 12.76 -11.91
N THR A 386 24.66 13.14 -13.12
CA THR A 386 25.40 14.38 -13.38
C THR A 386 24.62 15.32 -14.30
N VAL A 387 24.32 16.53 -13.82
CA VAL A 387 23.56 17.55 -14.57
C VAL A 387 24.22 18.93 -14.41
N ASP A 388 24.81 19.43 -15.49
CA ASP A 388 25.50 20.74 -15.56
C ASP A 388 24.86 21.68 -16.61
N GLY A 389 23.79 21.23 -17.28
CA GLY A 389 23.12 21.98 -18.35
C GLY A 389 22.00 22.90 -17.88
N VAL A 390 20.96 23.04 -18.73
CA VAL A 390 19.77 23.86 -18.45
C VAL A 390 18.53 22.97 -18.35
N ILE A 391 17.74 23.15 -17.30
CA ILE A 391 16.40 22.56 -17.20
C ILE A 391 15.38 23.67 -16.97
N SER A 392 14.39 23.78 -17.84
CA SER A 392 13.32 24.77 -17.74
C SER A 392 11.95 24.09 -17.75
N ALA A 393 11.13 24.45 -16.77
CA ALA A 393 9.70 24.12 -16.68
C ALA A 393 8.96 25.34 -16.12
N VAL A 394 9.16 26.52 -16.73
CA VAL A 394 8.56 27.76 -16.25
C VAL A 394 7.10 27.89 -16.68
N ALA A 395 6.36 28.73 -15.97
CA ALA A 395 5.01 29.13 -16.35
C ALA A 395 4.99 29.83 -17.73
N GLY A 396 3.88 29.69 -18.46
CA GLY A 396 3.72 30.37 -19.76
C GLY A 396 3.53 31.88 -19.70
N GLY A 397 3.39 32.45 -18.50
CA GLY A 397 3.23 33.87 -18.27
C GLY A 397 2.86 34.19 -16.82
N SER A 398 2.60 35.47 -16.53
CA SER A 398 2.22 35.91 -15.20
C SER A 398 0.91 35.23 -14.74
N GLY A 399 0.88 34.84 -13.47
CA GLY A 399 -0.28 34.21 -12.83
C GLY A 399 -0.48 32.71 -13.08
N ALA A 400 0.37 32.07 -13.88
CA ALA A 400 0.44 30.61 -13.96
C ALA A 400 1.55 30.05 -13.05
N GLY A 401 1.39 28.81 -12.61
CA GLY A 401 2.38 28.13 -11.78
C GLY A 401 3.57 27.60 -12.58
N ASN A 402 4.77 27.66 -12.01
CA ASN A 402 5.92 26.90 -12.53
C ASN A 402 5.67 25.40 -12.38
N GLY A 403 6.29 24.63 -13.28
CA GLY A 403 6.28 23.17 -13.38
C GLY A 403 7.17 22.46 -12.36
N ARG A 404 7.22 21.13 -12.44
CA ARG A 404 7.97 20.25 -11.53
C ARG A 404 9.21 19.67 -12.17
N ILE A 405 10.31 19.68 -11.43
CA ILE A 405 11.59 19.14 -11.86
C ILE A 405 12.11 18.19 -10.78
N LYS A 406 12.16 16.89 -11.09
CA LYS A 406 12.60 15.83 -10.17
C LYS A 406 13.93 15.26 -10.62
N LEU A 407 14.95 15.39 -9.78
CA LEU A 407 16.28 14.84 -9.98
C LEU A 407 16.49 13.73 -8.97
N LEU A 408 16.27 12.49 -9.40
CA LEU A 408 16.25 11.32 -8.52
C LEU A 408 17.52 10.49 -8.75
N TYR A 409 18.22 10.16 -7.66
CA TYR A 409 19.51 9.48 -7.72
C TYR A 409 19.56 8.24 -6.83
N GLY A 410 20.52 7.34 -7.09
CA GLY A 410 20.81 6.16 -6.25
C GLY A 410 22.12 6.31 -5.49
N ALA A 411 23.23 6.07 -6.17
CA ALA A 411 24.58 6.13 -5.63
C ALA A 411 25.12 7.55 -5.48
N GLN A 412 25.03 8.37 -6.54
CA GLN A 412 25.72 9.66 -6.61
C GLN A 412 24.88 10.72 -7.29
N LYS A 413 25.08 11.98 -6.88
CA LYS A 413 24.55 13.15 -7.58
C LYS A 413 25.59 14.26 -7.67
N ASN A 414 25.67 14.91 -8.83
CA ASN A 414 26.42 16.14 -9.06
C ASN A 414 25.58 17.09 -9.93
N ILE A 415 25.02 18.14 -9.32
CA ILE A 415 24.06 19.03 -9.97
C ILE A 415 24.58 20.46 -9.92
N ASN A 416 25.12 20.96 -11.04
CA ASN A 416 25.54 22.36 -11.21
C ASN A 416 24.76 23.06 -12.33
N ALA A 417 23.57 22.54 -12.65
CA ALA A 417 22.71 23.05 -13.70
C ALA A 417 22.04 24.39 -13.38
N THR A 418 21.70 25.14 -14.43
CA THR A 418 20.75 26.26 -14.32
C THR A 418 19.33 25.70 -14.40
N ILE A 419 18.57 25.80 -13.31
CA ILE A 419 17.23 25.21 -13.23
C ILE A 419 16.16 26.28 -12.98
N SER A 420 15.14 26.30 -13.83
CA SER A 420 13.99 27.21 -13.73
C SER A 420 12.69 26.42 -13.61
N GLY A 421 12.14 26.34 -12.40
CA GLY A 421 10.96 25.54 -12.06
C GLY A 421 10.92 25.22 -10.56
N VAL A 422 9.98 24.40 -10.11
CA VAL A 422 9.98 23.85 -8.74
C VAL A 422 10.80 22.57 -8.73
N VAL A 423 11.93 22.58 -8.01
CA VAL A 423 12.92 21.49 -7.99
C VAL A 423 12.79 20.62 -6.75
N GLU A 424 12.88 19.30 -6.96
CA GLU A 424 13.16 18.33 -5.91
C GLU A 424 14.34 17.46 -6.30
N GLN A 425 15.32 17.37 -5.39
CA GLN A 425 16.43 16.43 -5.51
C GLN A 425 16.30 15.40 -4.41
N SER A 426 16.23 14.12 -4.76
CA SER A 426 15.98 13.07 -3.78
C SER A 426 16.68 11.78 -4.11
N LEU A 427 17.05 11.03 -3.07
CA LEU A 427 17.23 9.60 -3.23
C LEU A 427 15.93 9.01 -3.80
N ILE A 428 16.04 8.14 -4.79
CA ILE A 428 14.89 7.65 -5.54
C ILE A 428 13.95 6.78 -4.66
N PRO A 429 12.63 7.05 -4.64
CA PRO A 429 11.64 6.10 -4.14
C PRO A 429 11.34 5.03 -5.20
N PRO A 430 10.66 3.92 -4.85
CA PRO A 430 10.25 2.94 -5.85
C PRO A 430 9.35 3.59 -6.92
N LEU A 431 9.58 3.26 -8.20
CA LEU A 431 8.81 3.87 -9.30
C LEU A 431 7.58 3.04 -9.71
N ASP A 432 7.44 1.83 -9.19
CA ASP A 432 6.47 0.82 -9.61
C ASP A 432 5.84 0.11 -8.40
N VAL A 433 5.30 0.90 -7.47
CA VAL A 433 4.54 0.36 -6.34
C VAL A 433 3.21 -0.19 -6.85
N ARG A 434 2.93 -1.47 -6.56
CA ARG A 434 1.77 -2.20 -7.05
C ARG A 434 1.16 -3.05 -5.97
N SER A 435 -0.13 -3.37 -6.10
CA SER A 435 -0.79 -4.34 -5.22
C SER A 435 -1.35 -5.51 -6.00
N SER A 436 -1.16 -6.73 -5.50
CA SER A 436 -1.79 -7.92 -6.08
C SER A 436 -3.16 -8.24 -5.51
N THR A 437 -3.55 -7.57 -4.42
CA THR A 437 -4.89 -7.69 -3.86
C THR A 437 -5.79 -6.51 -4.19
N HIS A 438 -5.20 -5.33 -4.43
CA HIS A 438 -5.92 -4.09 -4.74
C HIS A 438 -5.35 -3.42 -5.99
N PRO A 439 -5.36 -4.11 -7.15
CA PRO A 439 -4.52 -3.77 -8.29
C PRO A 439 -4.79 -2.44 -8.99
N ASP A 440 -6.04 -1.99 -8.98
CA ASP A 440 -6.45 -0.72 -9.57
C ASP A 440 -6.80 0.27 -8.46
N SER A 441 -6.00 1.32 -8.34
CA SER A 441 -6.19 2.39 -7.34
C SER A 441 -7.41 3.27 -7.61
N LYS A 442 -8.06 3.13 -8.79
CA LYS A 442 -9.30 3.85 -9.14
C LYS A 442 -10.57 3.13 -8.68
N LEU A 443 -10.46 1.85 -8.32
CA LEU A 443 -11.59 1.05 -7.86
C LEU A 443 -11.79 1.20 -6.34
N VAL A 444 -13.01 0.89 -5.90
CA VAL A 444 -13.37 0.79 -4.49
C VAL A 444 -13.57 -0.67 -4.14
N TYR A 445 -12.87 -1.14 -3.10
CA TYR A 445 -12.86 -2.54 -2.67
C TYR A 445 -13.65 -2.72 -1.38
N ASN A 446 -14.40 -3.81 -1.26
CA ASN A 446 -15.11 -4.15 -0.02
C ASN A 446 -14.13 -4.66 1.04
N ASP A 447 -14.52 -4.53 2.31
CA ASP A 447 -13.69 -4.85 3.49
C ASP A 447 -13.48 -6.35 3.77
N GLY A 448 -14.10 -7.26 3.02
CA GLY A 448 -13.97 -8.71 3.17
C GLY A 448 -12.69 -9.33 2.58
N PHE A 449 -11.59 -8.59 2.54
CA PHE A 449 -10.26 -9.13 2.22
C PHE A 449 -9.48 -9.50 3.48
N GLU A 450 -8.52 -10.41 3.36
CA GLU A 450 -7.62 -10.80 4.46
C GLU A 450 -6.42 -9.86 4.56
N HIS A 451 -5.78 -9.59 3.42
CA HIS A 451 -4.57 -8.77 3.33
C HIS A 451 -4.57 -7.78 2.16
N VAL A 452 -3.93 -6.63 2.39
CA VAL A 452 -3.44 -5.73 1.34
C VAL A 452 -1.97 -6.07 1.10
N ASN A 453 -1.66 -6.69 -0.04
CA ASN A 453 -0.29 -7.01 -0.42
C ASN A 453 0.21 -5.96 -1.40
N VAL A 454 1.28 -5.27 -1.06
CA VAL A 454 1.94 -4.24 -1.87
C VAL A 454 3.38 -4.65 -2.14
N ALA A 455 3.86 -4.46 -3.35
CA ALA A 455 5.21 -4.80 -3.78
C ALA A 455 5.76 -3.80 -4.80
N TRP A 456 7.08 -3.71 -4.91
CA TRP A 456 7.77 -2.80 -5.83
C TRP A 456 9.12 -3.35 -6.31
N SER A 457 9.71 -2.69 -7.30
CA SER A 457 11.11 -2.92 -7.66
C SER A 457 12.02 -2.00 -6.86
N LYS A 458 13.15 -2.54 -6.43
CA LYS A 458 14.25 -1.72 -5.93
C LYS A 458 14.87 -0.93 -7.09
N PRO A 459 14.84 0.43 -7.07
CA PRO A 459 15.29 1.22 -8.23
C PRO A 459 16.77 1.03 -8.55
N PHE A 460 17.62 1.07 -7.52
CA PHE A 460 19.07 0.91 -7.64
C PHE A 460 19.62 0.10 -6.48
N SER A 461 20.75 -0.59 -6.69
CA SER A 461 21.42 -1.42 -5.68
C SER A 461 21.76 -0.64 -4.41
N ASN A 462 22.05 0.66 -4.53
CA ASN A 462 22.44 1.53 -3.43
C ASN A 462 21.26 2.00 -2.55
N VAL A 463 20.01 1.68 -2.88
CA VAL A 463 18.87 1.92 -1.97
C VAL A 463 18.87 0.85 -0.87
N ALA A 464 19.21 1.20 0.36
CA ALA A 464 19.34 0.24 1.46
C ALA A 464 17.99 -0.35 1.92
N GLY A 465 16.92 0.44 1.81
CA GLY A 465 15.57 0.04 2.20
C GLY A 465 14.63 1.25 2.13
N TYR A 466 13.50 1.14 2.83
CA TYR A 466 12.44 2.13 2.79
C TYR A 466 11.90 2.41 4.20
N PHE A 467 11.46 3.64 4.42
CA PHE A 467 10.43 3.89 5.44
C PHE A 467 9.07 3.85 4.78
N TYR A 468 8.10 3.24 5.46
CA TYR A 468 6.71 3.27 5.02
C TYR A 468 5.76 3.76 6.11
N LYS A 469 4.63 4.31 5.65
CA LYS A 469 3.46 4.61 6.47
C LYS A 469 2.17 4.35 5.68
N VAL A 470 1.09 4.10 6.43
CA VAL A 470 -0.27 4.02 5.89
C VAL A 470 -1.04 5.24 6.39
N SER A 471 -1.60 6.03 5.48
CA SER A 471 -2.33 7.26 5.81
C SER A 471 -3.67 7.33 5.09
N SER A 472 -4.57 8.20 5.56
CA SER A 472 -5.86 8.43 4.91
C SER A 472 -5.84 9.56 3.85
N ALA A 473 -4.71 10.25 3.72
CA ALA A 473 -4.54 11.37 2.80
C ALA A 473 -3.09 11.52 2.35
N LEU A 474 -2.90 11.95 1.10
CA LEU A 474 -1.59 12.31 0.58
C LEU A 474 -1.04 13.59 1.26
N PRO A 475 0.29 13.79 1.31
CA PRO A 475 0.89 14.96 1.92
C PRO A 475 0.53 16.23 1.14
N THR A 476 0.12 17.27 1.88
CA THR A 476 -0.18 18.60 1.32
C THR A 476 1.02 19.55 1.33
N ALA A 477 2.13 19.17 1.97
CA ALA A 477 3.37 19.94 2.08
C ALA A 477 4.60 19.01 1.97
N ALA A 478 5.81 19.61 2.00
CA ALA A 478 7.10 18.96 1.76
C ALA A 478 7.22 17.55 2.35
N SER A 479 7.79 16.64 1.56
CA SER A 479 7.94 15.21 1.84
C SER A 479 8.32 14.92 3.27
N HIS A 480 7.81 13.78 3.73
CA HIS A 480 7.91 13.33 5.10
C HIS A 480 9.35 13.13 5.58
N VAL A 481 9.72 13.83 6.65
CA VAL A 481 10.81 13.38 7.53
C VAL A 481 10.22 12.22 8.34
N PRO A 482 10.80 11.01 8.29
CA PRO A 482 10.38 9.89 9.13
C PRO A 482 10.23 10.33 10.58
N GLY A 483 9.04 10.15 11.12
CA GLY A 483 8.65 10.41 12.49
C GLY A 483 8.20 9.13 13.19
N ALA A 484 7.59 9.29 14.37
CA ALA A 484 7.25 8.16 15.24
C ALA A 484 6.20 7.17 14.68
N GLN A 485 5.60 7.45 13.53
CA GLN A 485 4.57 6.61 12.89
C GLN A 485 5.09 5.82 11.68
N ASP A 486 6.35 6.01 11.27
CA ASP A 486 6.94 5.28 10.15
C ASP A 486 7.62 4.01 10.60
N THR A 487 7.56 3.02 9.73
CA THR A 487 8.17 1.72 9.97
C THR A 487 9.29 1.51 8.97
N TRP A 488 10.46 1.11 9.49
CA TRP A 488 11.59 0.70 8.67
C TRP A 488 11.28 -0.63 7.97
N LEU A 489 11.58 -0.71 6.68
CA LEU A 489 11.39 -1.89 5.86
C LEU A 489 12.60 -2.09 4.95
N ALA A 490 13.39 -3.11 5.28
CA ALA A 490 14.39 -3.68 4.38
C ALA A 490 13.73 -4.82 3.57
N ALA A 491 12.76 -4.46 2.74
CA ALA A 491 12.09 -5.37 1.82
C ALA A 491 11.48 -4.58 0.64
N GLU A 492 11.15 -5.29 -0.44
CA GLU A 492 10.40 -4.72 -1.58
C GLU A 492 8.95 -5.20 -1.63
N SER A 493 8.44 -5.69 -0.50
CA SER A 493 7.03 -6.05 -0.32
C SER A 493 6.56 -5.81 1.11
N LEU A 494 5.27 -5.53 1.23
CA LEU A 494 4.55 -5.26 2.46
C LEU A 494 3.19 -5.98 2.41
N SER A 495 2.81 -6.65 3.50
CA SER A 495 1.48 -7.23 3.67
C SER A 495 0.81 -6.58 4.88
N LEU A 496 -0.30 -5.89 4.64
CA LEU A 496 -1.09 -5.20 5.65
C LEU A 496 -2.35 -6.01 5.94
N THR A 497 -2.76 -6.07 7.20
CA THR A 497 -4.01 -6.68 7.64
C THR A 497 -5.17 -5.68 7.60
N ARG A 498 -6.40 -6.16 7.85
CA ARG A 498 -7.58 -5.32 8.01
C ARG A 498 -7.43 -4.24 9.11
N ALA A 499 -6.62 -4.47 10.13
CA ALA A 499 -6.40 -3.51 11.22
C ALA A 499 -5.52 -2.32 10.81
N ASP A 500 -4.68 -2.48 9.78
CA ASP A 500 -3.72 -1.49 9.33
C ASP A 500 -4.32 -0.45 8.37
N VAL A 501 -5.56 -0.69 7.91
CA VAL A 501 -6.27 0.15 6.93
C VAL A 501 -7.67 0.51 7.42
N GLN A 502 -8.14 1.68 7.03
CA GLN A 502 -9.43 2.25 7.49
C GLN A 502 -10.46 2.27 6.36
N PRO A 503 -11.78 2.37 6.65
CA PRO A 503 -12.78 2.68 5.63
C PRO A 503 -12.46 4.01 4.92
N GLY A 504 -12.72 4.08 3.61
CA GLY A 504 -12.36 5.22 2.76
C GLY A 504 -10.97 5.11 2.14
N ALA A 505 -10.35 6.26 1.85
CA ALA A 505 -9.06 6.32 1.18
C ALA A 505 -7.91 5.93 2.13
N ASN A 506 -6.96 5.17 1.62
CA ASN A 506 -5.72 4.77 2.27
C ASN A 506 -4.56 4.91 1.27
N TYR A 507 -3.38 5.30 1.75
CA TYR A 507 -2.18 5.45 0.95
C TYR A 507 -1.01 4.77 1.62
N VAL A 508 -0.39 3.81 0.93
CA VAL A 508 0.89 3.24 1.32
C VAL A 508 1.97 4.12 0.73
N GLN A 509 2.68 4.84 1.61
CA GLN A 509 3.71 5.80 1.21
C GLN A 509 5.08 5.25 1.54
N LEU A 510 6.03 5.39 0.62
CA LEU A 510 7.37 4.80 0.68
C LEU A 510 8.41 5.87 0.38
N VAL A 511 9.43 6.00 1.22
CA VAL A 511 10.60 6.85 0.96
C VAL A 511 11.87 6.01 0.99
N GLY A 512 12.74 6.21 -0.01
CA GLY A 512 14.01 5.48 -0.09
C GLY A 512 15.00 5.92 1.00
N VAL A 513 15.83 4.99 1.44
CA VAL A 513 16.92 5.24 2.40
C VAL A 513 18.24 4.73 1.83
N ALA A 514 19.29 5.54 1.92
CA ALA A 514 20.62 5.18 1.46
C ALA A 514 21.40 4.41 2.54
N PRO A 515 22.54 3.75 2.22
CA PRO A 515 23.26 2.92 3.19
C PRO A 515 23.86 3.72 4.35
N ASN A 516 24.06 5.03 4.15
CA ASN A 516 24.50 5.97 5.18
C ASN A 516 23.32 6.56 6.01
N ALA A 517 22.15 5.94 5.95
CA ALA A 517 20.91 6.38 6.60
C ALA A 517 20.38 7.76 6.15
N SER A 518 20.89 8.33 5.05
CA SER A 518 20.27 9.51 4.44
C SER A 518 18.94 9.16 3.78
N LEU A 519 17.99 10.08 3.86
CA LEU A 519 16.60 9.87 3.47
C LEU A 519 16.30 10.57 2.14
N GLY A 520 15.45 9.93 1.33
CA GLY A 520 14.76 10.62 0.26
C GLY A 520 13.84 11.73 0.79
N VAL A 521 13.55 12.69 -0.07
CA VAL A 521 12.57 13.78 0.13
C VAL A 521 11.49 13.75 -0.95
N VAL A 522 11.35 12.62 -1.63
CA VAL A 522 10.30 12.30 -2.59
C VAL A 522 9.84 10.88 -2.26
N GLU A 523 8.53 10.72 -2.13
CA GLU A 523 7.85 9.47 -1.79
C GLU A 523 7.32 8.78 -3.04
N ALA A 524 7.11 7.47 -2.97
CA ALA A 524 6.12 6.80 -3.78
C ALA A 524 4.85 6.63 -2.97
N ALA A 525 3.68 6.65 -3.61
CA ALA A 525 2.43 6.38 -2.92
C ALA A 525 1.55 5.45 -3.75
N PHE A 526 0.93 4.49 -3.07
CA PHE A 526 -0.06 3.60 -3.66
C PHE A 526 -1.40 3.77 -2.94
N GLY A 527 -2.41 4.20 -3.68
CA GLY A 527 -3.75 4.50 -3.15
C GLY A 527 -4.70 3.31 -3.22
N ILE A 528 -5.48 3.11 -2.16
CA ILE A 528 -6.52 2.08 -2.03
C ILE A 528 -7.75 2.70 -1.40
N THR A 529 -8.94 2.41 -1.93
CA THR A 529 -10.20 2.87 -1.34
C THR A 529 -11.04 1.69 -0.86
N ILE A 530 -11.49 1.75 0.39
CA ILE A 530 -12.19 0.66 1.07
C ILE A 530 -13.64 1.06 1.38
N ASN A 531 -14.58 0.18 1.04
CA ASN A 531 -15.99 0.25 1.44
C ASN A 531 -16.29 -0.78 2.54
N ASP A 532 -16.81 -0.31 3.67
CA ASP A 532 -17.27 -1.15 4.79
C ASP A 532 -18.80 -1.14 4.95
N LYS A 533 -19.51 -0.51 4.00
CA LYS A 533 -20.95 -0.34 4.05
C LYS A 533 -21.64 -1.34 3.12
N PRO A 534 -22.69 -2.05 3.60
CA PRO A 534 -23.54 -2.84 2.73
C PRO A 534 -24.46 -1.96 1.88
N PRO A 535 -25.17 -2.53 0.89
CA PRO A 535 -26.26 -1.85 0.20
C PRO A 535 -27.33 -1.31 1.16
N THR A 536 -28.03 -0.25 0.78
CA THR A 536 -29.20 0.24 1.53
C THR A 536 -30.46 -0.38 0.93
N VAL A 537 -31.16 -1.19 1.71
CA VAL A 537 -32.37 -1.91 1.28
C VAL A 537 -33.63 -1.15 1.68
N SER A 538 -34.65 -1.23 0.82
CA SER A 538 -36.01 -0.72 1.01
C SER A 538 -37.02 -1.72 0.45
N SER A 539 -38.30 -1.54 0.76
CA SER A 539 -39.38 -2.32 0.16
C SER A 539 -40.52 -1.39 -0.26
N SER A 540 -41.00 -1.54 -1.50
CA SER A 540 -42.13 -0.75 -1.99
C SER A 540 -43.48 -1.33 -1.56
N SER A 541 -43.54 -2.64 -1.26
CA SER A 541 -44.76 -3.28 -0.75
C SER A 541 -44.83 -3.37 0.76
N HIS A 542 -43.69 -3.32 1.46
CA HIS A 542 -43.59 -3.33 2.93
C HIS A 542 -42.68 -2.19 3.43
N PRO A 543 -43.05 -0.92 3.19
CA PRO A 543 -42.15 0.22 3.43
C PRO A 543 -41.79 0.44 4.92
N ALA A 544 -42.70 0.13 5.85
CA ALA A 544 -42.44 0.27 7.28
C ALA A 544 -42.06 -1.09 7.89
N GLN A 545 -40.81 -1.19 8.36
CA GLN A 545 -40.20 -2.43 8.90
C GLN A 545 -40.86 -2.96 10.18
N SER A 546 -41.72 -2.17 10.83
CA SER A 546 -42.46 -2.51 12.05
C SER A 546 -43.97 -2.67 11.83
N SER A 547 -44.47 -2.52 10.61
CA SER A 547 -45.88 -2.66 10.27
C SER A 547 -46.18 -4.01 9.63
N TRP A 548 -47.38 -4.53 9.89
CA TRP A 548 -47.91 -5.75 9.26
C TRP A 548 -48.65 -5.41 7.98
N TYR A 549 -48.39 -6.19 6.93
CA TYR A 549 -49.02 -6.01 5.62
C TYR A 549 -49.66 -7.34 5.19
N THR A 550 -50.91 -7.30 4.74
CA THR A 550 -51.67 -8.53 4.39
C THR A 550 -51.11 -9.27 3.17
N SER A 551 -50.35 -8.59 2.30
CA SER A 551 -49.76 -9.18 1.10
C SER A 551 -48.63 -10.15 1.43
N GLY A 552 -48.72 -11.39 0.96
CA GLY A 552 -47.60 -12.36 0.98
C GLY A 552 -46.52 -12.10 -0.08
N THR A 553 -46.69 -11.07 -0.92
CA THR A 553 -45.71 -10.70 -1.95
C THR A 553 -44.90 -9.49 -1.52
N VAL A 554 -43.60 -9.67 -1.40
CA VAL A 554 -42.64 -8.63 -0.98
C VAL A 554 -41.79 -8.20 -2.15
N ILE A 555 -41.68 -6.88 -2.37
CA ILE A 555 -40.87 -6.29 -3.43
C ILE A 555 -39.79 -5.44 -2.77
N PHE A 556 -38.57 -5.94 -2.78
CA PHE A 556 -37.39 -5.25 -2.27
C PHE A 556 -36.71 -4.44 -3.38
N GLY A 557 -36.07 -3.34 -3.00
CA GLY A 557 -35.16 -2.57 -3.84
C GLY A 557 -33.99 -2.04 -3.02
N TRP A 558 -32.84 -1.79 -3.64
CA TRP A 558 -31.66 -1.29 -2.95
C TRP A 558 -30.82 -0.33 -3.78
N SER A 559 -30.00 0.46 -3.07
CA SER A 559 -28.98 1.33 -3.64
C SER A 559 -27.60 1.00 -3.09
N ASP A 560 -26.56 1.16 -3.91
CA ASP A 560 -25.18 0.90 -3.52
C ASP A 560 -24.54 2.12 -2.83
N PRO A 561 -23.64 1.91 -1.85
CA PRO A 561 -22.86 2.99 -1.24
C PRO A 561 -21.69 3.45 -2.13
N VAL A 562 -21.43 2.74 -3.23
CA VAL A 562 -20.34 2.98 -4.18
C VAL A 562 -20.89 3.01 -5.61
N ALA A 563 -20.11 3.55 -6.55
CA ALA A 563 -20.50 3.57 -7.96
C ALA A 563 -20.71 2.14 -8.49
N ALA A 564 -21.71 1.94 -9.36
CA ALA A 564 -22.08 0.64 -9.91
C ALA A 564 -20.92 -0.07 -10.65
N SER A 565 -19.94 0.68 -11.18
CA SER A 565 -18.73 0.12 -11.78
C SER A 565 -17.85 -0.67 -10.80
N ASN A 566 -18.04 -0.51 -9.49
CA ASN A 566 -17.32 -1.23 -8.45
C ASN A 566 -18.09 -2.45 -7.92
N VAL A 567 -19.34 -2.68 -8.34
CA VAL A 567 -20.19 -3.76 -7.82
C VAL A 567 -20.34 -4.86 -8.88
N LYS A 568 -19.93 -6.08 -8.52
CA LYS A 568 -19.97 -7.26 -9.41
C LYS A 568 -21.24 -8.09 -9.23
N ALA A 569 -21.65 -8.33 -7.99
CA ALA A 569 -22.77 -9.20 -7.65
C ALA A 569 -23.32 -8.89 -6.25
N TYR A 570 -24.48 -9.46 -5.95
CA TYR A 570 -25.04 -9.50 -4.61
C TYR A 570 -25.25 -10.94 -4.14
N TYR A 571 -25.16 -11.14 -2.84
CA TYR A 571 -25.54 -12.39 -2.19
C TYR A 571 -26.60 -12.11 -1.14
N TYR A 572 -27.64 -12.93 -1.12
CA TYR A 572 -28.76 -12.70 -0.22
C TYR A 572 -29.28 -13.97 0.47
N VAL A 573 -29.84 -13.76 1.65
CA VAL A 573 -30.60 -14.74 2.42
C VAL A 573 -31.91 -14.10 2.85
N LEU A 574 -33.01 -14.86 2.78
CA LEU A 574 -34.30 -14.46 3.33
C LEU A 574 -34.68 -15.48 4.41
N ASP A 575 -34.61 -15.09 5.68
CA ASP A 575 -34.91 -15.98 6.81
C ASP A 575 -35.63 -15.21 7.94
N GLN A 576 -35.81 -15.82 9.11
CA GLN A 576 -36.45 -15.19 10.27
C GLN A 576 -35.47 -14.54 11.26
N TYR A 577 -34.17 -14.66 11.05
CA TYR A 577 -33.12 -14.24 11.97
C TYR A 577 -32.73 -12.78 11.73
N ALA A 578 -32.48 -12.00 12.78
CA ALA A 578 -32.16 -10.59 12.61
C ALA A 578 -30.70 -10.34 12.15
N ASP A 579 -29.79 -11.27 12.41
CA ASP A 579 -28.34 -11.07 12.31
C ASP A 579 -27.64 -11.90 11.21
N THR A 580 -28.39 -12.58 10.32
CA THR A 580 -27.77 -13.40 9.26
C THR A 580 -26.87 -12.56 8.35
N ILE A 581 -25.64 -13.04 8.12
CA ILE A 581 -24.69 -12.49 7.15
C ILE A 581 -24.53 -13.52 6.02
N PRO A 582 -24.96 -13.22 4.79
CA PRO A 582 -24.77 -14.12 3.65
C PRO A 582 -23.29 -14.42 3.38
N SER A 583 -23.02 -15.50 2.67
CA SER A 583 -21.68 -15.84 2.15
C SER A 583 -21.77 -16.11 0.65
N LYS A 584 -20.65 -16.47 0.00
CA LYS A 584 -20.66 -16.85 -1.42
C LYS A 584 -21.48 -18.12 -1.72
N SER A 585 -21.88 -18.89 -0.71
CA SER A 585 -22.77 -20.04 -0.89
C SER A 585 -24.26 -19.66 -0.87
N ALA A 586 -24.59 -18.40 -0.58
CA ALA A 586 -25.96 -17.90 -0.58
C ALA A 586 -26.47 -17.64 -2.02
N GLN A 587 -27.74 -17.24 -2.14
CA GLN A 587 -28.34 -16.94 -3.43
C GLN A 587 -27.67 -15.72 -4.06
N LYS A 588 -27.30 -15.82 -5.34
CA LYS A 588 -26.52 -14.80 -6.06
C LYS A 588 -27.38 -14.03 -7.05
N LEU A 589 -27.21 -12.71 -7.10
CA LEU A 589 -27.77 -11.83 -8.13
C LEU A 589 -26.64 -11.09 -8.86
N PRO A 590 -26.78 -10.82 -10.18
CA PRO A 590 -25.89 -9.92 -10.90
C PRO A 590 -25.84 -8.50 -10.28
N GLY A 591 -24.70 -7.81 -10.39
CA GLY A 591 -24.55 -6.45 -9.89
C GLY A 591 -25.46 -5.42 -10.59
N SER A 592 -26.01 -5.74 -11.76
CA SER A 592 -27.01 -4.94 -12.47
C SER A 592 -28.37 -4.92 -11.77
N ASP A 593 -28.67 -5.94 -10.98
CA ASP A 593 -29.99 -6.11 -10.37
C ASP A 593 -30.10 -5.22 -9.13
N LYS A 594 -31.19 -4.45 -9.03
CA LYS A 594 -31.46 -3.53 -7.90
C LYS A 594 -32.79 -3.79 -7.20
N ALA A 595 -33.43 -4.92 -7.52
CA ALA A 595 -34.72 -5.29 -6.97
C ALA A 595 -34.86 -6.81 -6.88
N LEU A 596 -35.66 -7.27 -5.92
CA LEU A 596 -35.99 -8.67 -5.71
C LEU A 596 -37.48 -8.78 -5.36
N LEU A 597 -38.22 -9.59 -6.13
CA LEU A 597 -39.59 -9.97 -5.81
C LEU A 597 -39.60 -11.37 -5.21
N VAL A 598 -40.22 -11.50 -4.03
CA VAL A 598 -40.51 -12.80 -3.42
C VAL A 598 -42.01 -12.92 -3.18
N ALA A 599 -42.62 -13.96 -3.76
CA ALA A 599 -44.04 -14.23 -3.66
C ALA A 599 -44.33 -15.27 -2.58
N ASN A 600 -45.61 -15.40 -2.21
CA ASN A 600 -46.15 -16.47 -1.38
C ASN A 600 -45.42 -16.67 -0.04
N GLN A 601 -44.97 -15.57 0.57
CA GLN A 601 -44.38 -15.63 1.90
C GLN A 601 -45.44 -15.96 2.96
N PRO A 602 -45.09 -16.75 4.00
CA PRO A 602 -46.06 -17.19 5.00
C PRO A 602 -46.63 -16.02 5.80
N ALA A 603 -47.94 -16.04 6.01
CA ALA A 603 -48.63 -15.08 6.88
C ALA A 603 -48.29 -15.31 8.36
N GLY A 604 -48.35 -14.24 9.16
CA GLY A 604 -47.94 -14.23 10.56
C GLY A 604 -46.42 -14.31 10.77
N ALA A 605 -45.62 -14.13 9.71
CA ALA A 605 -44.16 -14.28 9.77
C ALA A 605 -43.44 -12.93 9.78
N ILE A 606 -42.35 -12.87 10.56
CA ILE A 606 -41.32 -11.84 10.45
C ILE A 606 -40.18 -12.43 9.64
N ARG A 607 -39.75 -11.72 8.59
CA ARG A 607 -38.64 -12.13 7.74
C ARG A 607 -37.67 -10.97 7.53
N PHE A 608 -36.42 -11.30 7.27
CA PHE A 608 -35.36 -10.34 6.98
C PHE A 608 -34.74 -10.67 5.63
N LEU A 609 -34.67 -9.67 4.74
CA LEU A 609 -33.76 -9.74 3.62
C LEU A 609 -32.38 -9.32 4.12
N HIS A 610 -31.44 -10.26 4.03
CA HIS A 610 -30.02 -10.02 4.27
C HIS A 610 -29.32 -9.87 2.93
N LEU A 611 -28.57 -8.78 2.73
CA LEU A 611 -27.93 -8.49 1.44
C LEU A 611 -26.50 -7.98 1.65
N ILE A 612 -25.55 -8.61 0.94
CA ILE A 612 -24.15 -8.14 0.84
C ILE A 612 -23.78 -7.93 -0.62
N ALA A 613 -22.82 -7.05 -0.86
CA ALA A 613 -22.26 -6.81 -2.19
C ALA A 613 -20.91 -7.53 -2.36
N GLU A 614 -20.63 -8.00 -3.58
CA GLU A 614 -19.31 -8.43 -4.05
C GLU A 614 -18.75 -7.37 -4.98
N ASP A 615 -17.51 -6.95 -4.76
CA ASP A 615 -16.82 -6.01 -5.65
C ASP A 615 -16.22 -6.69 -6.88
N THR A 616 -15.58 -5.90 -7.75
CA THR A 616 -14.94 -6.39 -8.97
C THR A 616 -13.73 -7.28 -8.72
N ALA A 617 -13.08 -7.18 -7.55
CA ALA A 617 -11.99 -8.06 -7.10
C ALA A 617 -12.50 -9.35 -6.42
N GLY A 618 -13.81 -9.43 -6.15
CA GLY A 618 -14.45 -10.58 -5.51
C GLY A 618 -14.51 -10.50 -3.99
N TYR A 619 -14.27 -9.35 -3.36
CA TYR A 619 -14.43 -9.18 -1.92
C TYR A 619 -15.87 -8.87 -1.56
N LEU A 620 -16.35 -9.50 -0.49
CA LEU A 620 -17.69 -9.27 0.08
C LEU A 620 -17.64 -8.11 1.08
N THR A 621 -18.75 -7.38 1.26
CA THR A 621 -18.91 -6.54 2.45
C THR A 621 -19.02 -7.45 3.69
N GLN A 622 -18.25 -7.17 4.75
CA GLN A 622 -18.31 -7.96 5.99
C GLN A 622 -19.65 -7.79 6.71
N LYS A 623 -20.25 -6.60 6.63
CA LYS A 623 -21.58 -6.31 7.15
C LYS A 623 -22.62 -6.61 6.07
N ALA A 624 -23.79 -7.10 6.50
CA ALA A 624 -24.97 -7.23 5.65
C ALA A 624 -25.94 -6.07 5.88
N ALA A 625 -26.71 -5.75 4.85
CA ALA A 625 -27.94 -5.00 5.02
C ALA A 625 -28.99 -5.93 5.60
N HIS A 626 -29.81 -5.45 6.53
CA HIS A 626 -30.90 -6.22 7.13
C HIS A 626 -32.18 -5.40 6.96
N PHE A 627 -33.15 -5.92 6.19
CA PHE A 627 -34.45 -5.26 6.03
C PHE A 627 -35.59 -6.17 6.48
N ARG A 628 -36.27 -5.74 7.53
CA ARG A 628 -37.35 -6.49 8.18
C ARG A 628 -38.68 -6.28 7.47
N VAL A 629 -39.43 -7.34 7.28
CA VAL A 629 -40.82 -7.32 6.79
C VAL A 629 -41.71 -8.18 7.70
N GLN A 630 -42.92 -7.71 7.97
CA GLN A 630 -43.93 -8.46 8.72
C GLN A 630 -45.13 -8.73 7.81
N ILE A 631 -45.46 -10.01 7.65
CA ILE A 631 -46.27 -10.50 6.53
C ILE A 631 -47.55 -11.13 7.06
N GLY A 632 -48.69 -10.76 6.49
CA GLY A 632 -50.02 -11.20 6.90
C GLY A 632 -50.70 -10.27 7.92
N PRO A 633 -51.89 -10.67 8.42
CA PRO A 633 -52.56 -9.98 9.51
C PRO A 633 -51.68 -9.92 10.76
N GLU A 634 -51.79 -8.83 11.53
CA GLU A 634 -51.08 -8.67 12.80
C GLU A 634 -51.43 -9.82 13.77
N PRO A 635 -50.46 -10.65 14.18
CA PRO A 635 -50.71 -11.74 15.10
C PRO A 635 -50.97 -11.26 16.52
N GLY A 636 -51.62 -12.08 17.34
CA GLY A 636 -51.69 -11.84 18.78
C GLY A 636 -50.30 -11.94 19.43
N LYS A 637 -50.16 -11.35 20.62
CA LYS A 637 -48.91 -11.39 21.41
C LYS A 637 -49.03 -12.30 22.63
N GLY A 638 -47.93 -12.95 23.00
CA GLY A 638 -47.75 -13.70 24.24
C GLY A 638 -46.49 -13.24 24.99
N GLY A 639 -46.17 -13.97 26.06
CA GLY A 639 -44.97 -13.78 26.86
C GLY A 639 -43.98 -14.93 26.75
N VAL A 640 -42.72 -14.66 27.07
CA VAL A 640 -41.67 -15.67 27.30
C VAL A 640 -40.93 -15.28 28.56
N SER A 641 -40.76 -16.19 29.52
CA SER A 641 -40.01 -15.88 30.75
C SER A 641 -39.41 -17.12 31.40
N GLY A 642 -38.42 -16.92 32.26
CA GLY A 642 -37.85 -17.98 33.08
C GLY A 642 -36.62 -17.53 33.86
N ALA A 643 -35.95 -18.49 34.49
CA ALA A 643 -34.71 -18.30 35.24
C ALA A 643 -33.51 -18.91 34.51
N ILE A 644 -32.34 -18.29 34.62
CA ILE A 644 -31.08 -18.77 34.06
C ILE A 644 -30.12 -19.15 35.17
N ARG A 645 -29.60 -20.38 35.12
CA ARG A 645 -28.73 -20.98 36.14
C ARG A 645 -27.49 -21.61 35.52
N GLU A 646 -26.41 -21.74 36.30
CA GLU A 646 -25.23 -22.52 35.91
C GLU A 646 -25.54 -24.03 36.06
N ALA A 647 -25.28 -24.79 34.99
CA ALA A 647 -25.44 -26.24 34.98
C ALA A 647 -24.47 -26.91 35.96
N GLY A 648 -24.98 -27.77 36.84
CA GLY A 648 -24.17 -28.53 37.81
C GLY A 648 -23.78 -27.79 39.09
N SER A 649 -24.17 -26.52 39.24
CA SER A 649 -23.92 -25.76 40.47
C SER A 649 -24.82 -26.21 41.64
N THR A 650 -24.24 -26.37 42.84
CA THR A 650 -24.98 -26.69 44.08
C THR A 650 -24.47 -25.81 45.24
N PRO A 651 -25.32 -24.94 45.83
CA PRO A 651 -26.70 -24.64 45.44
C PRO A 651 -26.77 -23.99 44.03
N PRO A 652 -27.94 -24.01 43.34
CA PRO A 652 -28.04 -23.51 41.98
C PRO A 652 -27.65 -22.03 41.87
N LEU A 653 -26.55 -21.75 41.18
CA LEU A 653 -26.06 -20.41 40.91
C LEU A 653 -26.92 -19.77 39.82
N LEU A 654 -27.59 -18.67 40.16
CA LEU A 654 -28.37 -17.85 39.22
C LEU A 654 -27.43 -16.92 38.44
N LEU A 655 -27.68 -16.77 37.15
CA LEU A 655 -26.81 -16.03 36.25
C LEU A 655 -27.46 -14.73 35.78
N ASP A 656 -26.97 -13.62 36.32
CA ASP A 656 -27.35 -12.26 35.95
C ASP A 656 -26.61 -11.81 34.69
N GLY A 657 -27.13 -10.82 33.94
CA GLY A 657 -26.40 -10.24 32.81
C GLY A 657 -26.23 -11.19 31.61
N VAL A 658 -27.06 -12.24 31.51
CA VAL A 658 -27.09 -13.16 30.36
C VAL A 658 -27.91 -12.49 29.26
N GLU A 659 -27.35 -12.36 28.06
CA GLU A 659 -28.08 -11.87 26.90
C GLU A 659 -29.05 -12.95 26.42
N VAL A 660 -30.35 -12.63 26.33
CA VAL A 660 -31.38 -13.53 25.78
C VAL A 660 -32.00 -12.89 24.55
N THR A 661 -31.98 -13.60 23.44
CA THR A 661 -32.49 -13.11 22.15
C THR A 661 -33.52 -14.06 21.58
N LEU A 662 -34.53 -13.51 20.90
CA LEU A 662 -35.46 -14.25 20.06
C LEU A 662 -35.14 -13.98 18.58
N ASN A 663 -34.99 -15.06 17.81
CA ASN A 663 -34.51 -15.06 16.43
C ASN A 663 -33.28 -14.16 16.24
N ARG A 664 -32.32 -14.26 17.17
CA ARG A 664 -31.02 -13.58 17.11
C ARG A 664 -31.11 -12.05 17.04
N GLY A 665 -32.02 -11.47 17.82
CA GLY A 665 -32.08 -10.02 18.06
C GLY A 665 -33.31 -9.33 17.49
N VAL A 666 -34.31 -10.08 16.98
CA VAL A 666 -35.62 -9.51 16.66
C VAL A 666 -36.25 -8.91 17.92
N LEU A 667 -36.12 -9.62 19.04
CA LEU A 667 -36.34 -9.12 20.39
C LEU A 667 -35.16 -9.55 21.24
N SER A 668 -34.74 -8.68 22.16
CA SER A 668 -33.65 -8.95 23.09
C SER A 668 -34.01 -8.49 24.49
N THR A 669 -33.53 -9.20 25.49
CA THR A 669 -33.55 -8.83 26.90
C THR A 669 -32.29 -9.35 27.58
N THR A 670 -32.06 -8.94 28.82
CA THR A 670 -30.95 -9.41 29.63
C THR A 670 -31.49 -9.97 30.93
N SER A 671 -30.93 -11.07 31.43
CA SER A 671 -31.33 -11.56 32.75
C SER A 671 -31.01 -10.51 33.82
N ALA A 672 -32.02 -10.20 34.64
CA ALA A 672 -31.93 -9.31 35.78
C ALA A 672 -31.25 -10.01 36.96
N THR A 673 -31.05 -9.27 38.06
CA THR A 673 -30.54 -9.80 39.32
C THR A 673 -31.40 -10.97 39.82
N GLY A 674 -30.76 -12.09 40.13
CA GLY A 674 -31.43 -13.36 40.42
C GLY A 674 -31.76 -14.19 39.17
N GLY A 675 -31.06 -13.94 38.06
CA GLY A 675 -31.10 -14.73 36.83
C GLY A 675 -32.44 -14.76 36.08
N GLN A 676 -33.41 -13.91 36.43
CA GLN A 676 -34.72 -13.89 35.78
C GLN A 676 -34.69 -13.12 34.45
N TYR A 677 -35.39 -13.61 33.44
CA TYR A 677 -35.60 -12.88 32.19
C TYR A 677 -37.08 -12.93 31.78
N PHE A 678 -37.53 -11.89 31.07
CA PHE A 678 -38.90 -11.82 30.58
C PHE A 678 -39.00 -11.00 29.30
N PHE A 679 -39.90 -11.44 28.42
CA PHE A 679 -40.44 -10.72 27.27
C PHE A 679 -41.95 -10.55 27.50
N SER A 680 -42.35 -9.54 28.26
CA SER A 680 -43.73 -9.42 28.77
C SER A 680 -44.71 -8.93 27.71
N GLY A 681 -45.51 -9.82 27.12
CA GLY A 681 -46.62 -9.47 26.22
C GLY A 681 -46.18 -8.81 24.91
N THR A 682 -44.90 -8.93 24.56
CA THR A 682 -44.28 -8.27 23.41
C THR A 682 -43.99 -9.22 22.26
N VAL A 683 -44.08 -10.54 22.48
CA VAL A 683 -43.67 -11.55 21.51
C VAL A 683 -44.86 -11.97 20.66
N TRP A 684 -44.78 -11.80 19.35
CA TRP A 684 -45.83 -12.27 18.43
C TRP A 684 -45.97 -13.79 18.49
N GLN A 685 -47.19 -14.30 18.39
CA GLN A 685 -47.44 -15.74 18.36
C GLN A 685 -46.72 -16.40 17.18
N GLY A 686 -46.22 -17.63 17.39
CA GLY A 686 -45.46 -18.37 16.39
C GLY A 686 -44.21 -19.04 16.94
N GLY A 687 -43.41 -19.62 16.05
CA GLY A 687 -42.14 -20.28 16.38
C GLY A 687 -40.98 -19.29 16.48
N TRP A 688 -40.13 -19.45 17.50
CA TRP A 688 -38.97 -18.60 17.76
C TRP A 688 -37.76 -19.43 18.16
N GLU A 689 -36.58 -19.10 17.65
CA GLU A 689 -35.30 -19.51 18.22
C GLU A 689 -35.00 -18.61 19.41
N LEU A 690 -34.92 -19.17 20.61
CA LEU A 690 -34.39 -18.50 21.79
C LEU A 690 -32.91 -18.85 21.93
N ARG A 691 -32.06 -17.83 22.08
CA ARG A 691 -30.63 -17.99 22.38
C ARG A 691 -30.25 -17.23 23.64
N ALA A 692 -29.51 -17.88 24.54
CA ALA A 692 -28.95 -17.26 25.73
C ALA A 692 -27.41 -17.33 25.69
N ARG A 693 -26.74 -16.18 25.88
CA ARG A 693 -25.27 -16.04 25.78
C ARG A 693 -24.70 -15.31 26.99
N LYS A 694 -23.57 -15.79 27.48
CA LYS A 694 -22.78 -15.13 28.53
C LYS A 694 -21.31 -15.50 28.37
N ALA A 695 -20.42 -14.53 28.47
CA ALA A 695 -18.97 -14.78 28.42
C ALA A 695 -18.57 -15.81 29.48
N GLY A 696 -17.76 -16.80 29.09
CA GLY A 696 -17.36 -17.92 29.94
C GLY A 696 -18.36 -19.09 29.98
N TYR A 697 -19.43 -19.06 29.17
CA TYR A 697 -20.41 -20.14 29.04
C TYR A 697 -20.62 -20.53 27.57
N GLN A 698 -21.04 -21.77 27.34
CA GLN A 698 -21.52 -22.21 26.04
C GLN A 698 -22.89 -21.60 25.74
N ASP A 699 -23.15 -21.29 24.48
CA ASP A 699 -24.42 -20.73 24.05
C ASP A 699 -25.55 -21.77 24.14
N PHE A 700 -26.67 -21.36 24.75
CA PHE A 700 -27.89 -22.16 24.76
C PHE A 700 -28.78 -21.74 23.60
N VAL A 701 -29.30 -22.70 22.83
CA VAL A 701 -30.23 -22.47 21.71
C VAL A 701 -31.41 -23.43 21.79
N LYS A 702 -32.63 -22.92 21.71
CA LYS A 702 -33.86 -23.74 21.72
C LYS A 702 -34.97 -23.10 20.91
N THR A 703 -35.70 -23.90 20.14
CA THR A 703 -36.95 -23.45 19.52
C THR A 703 -38.11 -23.49 20.52
N ILE A 704 -38.86 -22.39 20.60
CA ILE A 704 -40.08 -22.25 21.41
C ILE A 704 -41.26 -21.88 20.52
N THR A 705 -42.46 -22.15 20.99
CA THR A 705 -43.71 -21.69 20.35
C THR A 705 -44.44 -20.76 21.32
N VAL A 706 -44.78 -19.57 20.85
CA VAL A 706 -45.51 -18.56 21.62
C VAL A 706 -46.97 -18.56 21.17
N THR A 707 -47.88 -18.60 22.14
CA THR A 707 -49.34 -18.54 21.92
C THR A 707 -49.87 -17.20 22.42
N ALA A 708 -50.78 -16.59 21.65
CA ALA A 708 -51.37 -15.30 22.02
C ALA A 708 -52.08 -15.35 23.40
N GLY A 709 -51.85 -14.33 24.23
CA GLY A 709 -52.40 -14.22 25.57
C GLY A 709 -51.78 -15.15 26.63
N GLN A 710 -50.85 -16.02 26.24
CA GLN A 710 -50.20 -16.98 27.14
C GLN A 710 -48.75 -16.61 27.41
N ASN A 711 -48.23 -17.04 28.56
CA ASN A 711 -46.80 -16.97 28.86
C ASN A 711 -46.14 -18.32 28.57
N THR A 712 -44.98 -18.31 27.92
CA THR A 712 -44.18 -19.49 27.58
C THR A 712 -43.04 -19.60 28.59
N PRO A 713 -43.14 -20.45 29.64
CA PRO A 713 -42.09 -20.59 30.63
C PRO A 713 -40.91 -21.41 30.08
N LEU A 714 -39.68 -20.93 30.28
CA LEU A 714 -38.47 -21.67 29.94
C LEU A 714 -37.32 -21.33 30.90
N ASP A 715 -37.02 -22.24 31.81
CA ASP A 715 -35.77 -22.17 32.58
C ASP A 715 -34.59 -22.65 31.72
N ILE A 716 -33.46 -21.96 31.86
CA ILE A 716 -32.24 -22.18 31.07
C ILE A 716 -31.10 -22.59 31.99
N GLN A 717 -30.36 -23.62 31.58
CA GLN A 717 -29.11 -24.01 32.22
C GLN A 717 -27.96 -23.73 31.26
N LEU A 718 -27.04 -22.85 31.65
CA LEU A 718 -25.82 -22.58 30.89
C LEU A 718 -24.67 -23.45 31.40
N VAL A 719 -23.98 -24.10 30.48
CA VAL A 719 -22.79 -24.89 30.77
C VAL A 719 -21.58 -23.98 30.71
N LYS A 720 -20.73 -24.01 31.75
CA LYS A 720 -19.49 -23.24 31.77
C LYS A 720 -18.58 -23.70 30.63
N ALA A 721 -18.01 -22.75 29.89
CA ALA A 721 -17.04 -23.07 28.86
C ALA A 721 -15.74 -23.59 29.51
N PRO A 722 -15.04 -24.54 28.86
CA PRO A 722 -13.80 -25.12 29.39
C PRO A 722 -12.67 -24.10 29.55
#